data_AF-A0A0S3TL63-F1
#
_entry.id   AF-A0A0S3TL63-F1
#
_cell.length_a   1.000
_cell.length_b   1.000
_cell.length_c   1.000
_cell.angle_alpha   90.00
_cell.angle_beta   90.00
_cell.angle_gamma   90.00
#
_symmetry.space_group_name_H-M   'P 1'
#
loop_
_entity.id
_entity.type
_entity.pdbx_description
1 polymer ?
#
loop_
_entity_poly.entity_id
_entity_poly.type
_entity_poly.pdbx_seq_one_letter_code
_entity_poly.pdbx_strand_id
1 'polypeptide(L)'
;MKKIVYSFDVFDTSITRIWAKPTDLFWELGDQLRQENLIQISPESWSHLRMEAERIVRETGPVYEVKLDEIYEHIARSLNWSTAEVERAKQKEIEIELLSLRPVPTIQKRIQSLYQANERVIYISDMYLPEEVIRNFLKENKVWTPGSTLYVSSETRINKGSGELFKYCLAQEAVKRSQLKHVGDNKRADVKVPKKLGIAVEYFTQAHLNRYEQLITQATQFPLKFRSLLAGASRLARLQSQETSPHKKVIWETTASAIAPMLFGFVYWCLVEAQKRGIQRLYFAARDGQILHKIAQVICRNWGFKIDCRYLYGSRQAWHMPATQGISESEFDWILLQTEVLTQFTSIRSICDRVHILPEQIQDVLSRYGFPAKKWDVNLQQHERKLLKQIFTEKKVTELIIANAAYYREKAIGYFHQEGIGDGVPFALVDVGWSGKTQSSFSNLLNIAGIYPESGVYGFYFALENRVKPFKDDKLFAYFYDVEEKRSDRYFLCKYRCLFELFMSADHGSTKCYDSHENKYIPILRRQKNEEAIAWGLHVLQNAAVEFAEQLTTNLSAQECTTNHLVEATEILSREFVLHPSYQEAKVFGSFLISGDITENSFYELAPIYSLVDWWRLLVSSKHPHVDAWFPASVARANPIVGSVFGVKMVNKIRQIRRKFIKPKVTHATAKVSQPT
;
A
#
# COMPACT_ATOMS: atom_id res chain seq x y z
N MET A 1 -45.54 -22.42 -5.53
CA MET A 1 -44.05 -22.40 -5.59
C MET A 1 -43.49 -23.11 -4.36
N LYS A 2 -42.38 -23.85 -4.47
CA LYS A 2 -41.72 -24.44 -3.29
C LYS A 2 -41.19 -23.30 -2.42
N LYS A 3 -41.66 -23.16 -1.18
CA LYS A 3 -41.14 -22.18 -0.20
C LYS A 3 -39.63 -22.44 -0.03
N ILE A 4 -38.78 -21.49 -0.36
CA ILE A 4 -37.33 -21.52 -0.08
C ILE A 4 -37.06 -20.54 1.06
N VAL A 5 -36.18 -20.93 1.98
CA VAL A 5 -35.72 -20.09 3.09
C VAL A 5 -34.21 -19.92 2.95
N TYR A 6 -33.75 -18.67 3.01
CA TYR A 6 -32.35 -18.31 3.01
C TYR A 6 -31.92 -17.99 4.43
N SER A 7 -31.00 -18.76 4.99
CA SER A 7 -30.42 -18.51 6.30
C SER A 7 -29.01 -17.97 6.18
N PHE A 8 -28.71 -16.93 6.95
CA PHE A 8 -27.37 -16.36 7.05
C PHE A 8 -26.83 -16.55 8.46
N ASP A 9 -25.59 -17.02 8.54
CA ASP A 9 -24.81 -16.84 9.73
C ASP A 9 -24.58 -15.34 10.01
N VAL A 10 -24.45 -14.97 11.29
CA VAL A 10 -24.35 -13.58 11.71
C VAL A 10 -22.89 -13.11 11.71
N PHE A 11 -22.05 -13.62 12.61
CA PHE A 11 -20.69 -13.10 12.83
C PHE A 11 -19.66 -13.71 11.88
N ASP A 12 -18.80 -12.87 11.30
CA ASP A 12 -17.86 -13.20 10.23
C ASP A 12 -18.53 -13.73 8.93
N THR A 13 -19.85 -13.51 8.81
CA THR A 13 -20.64 -13.73 7.60
C THR A 13 -21.45 -12.49 7.21
N SER A 14 -22.48 -12.14 7.99
CA SER A 14 -23.35 -10.98 7.72
C SER A 14 -22.77 -9.68 8.28
N ILE A 15 -22.11 -9.78 9.42
CA ILE A 15 -21.41 -8.70 10.11
C ILE A 15 -20.03 -9.22 10.55
N THR A 16 -19.04 -8.36 10.70
CA THR A 16 -17.73 -8.69 11.26
C THR A 16 -17.29 -7.60 12.22
N ARG A 17 -16.14 -7.78 12.88
CA ARG A 17 -15.59 -6.82 13.85
C ARG A 17 -14.46 -6.01 13.26
N ILE A 18 -14.15 -4.87 13.87
CA ILE A 18 -12.92 -4.11 13.62
C ILE A 18 -11.67 -4.84 14.15
N TRP A 19 -11.84 -5.81 15.05
CA TRP A 19 -10.75 -6.61 15.64
C TRP A 19 -10.37 -7.77 14.75
N ALA A 20 -9.08 -8.08 14.65
CA ALA A 20 -8.61 -9.21 13.87
C ALA A 20 -9.15 -10.55 14.40
N LYS A 21 -9.19 -10.72 15.72
CA LYS A 21 -9.86 -11.84 16.39
C LYS A 21 -10.96 -11.32 17.32
N PRO A 22 -12.11 -12.00 17.42
CA PRO A 22 -13.17 -11.60 18.35
C PRO A 22 -12.67 -11.49 19.80
N THR A 23 -11.76 -12.37 20.22
CA THR A 23 -11.20 -12.39 21.58
C THR A 23 -10.32 -11.19 21.91
N ASP A 24 -9.79 -10.48 20.89
CA ASP A 24 -8.96 -9.29 21.11
C ASP A 24 -9.80 -8.14 21.69
N LEU A 25 -11.12 -8.14 21.44
CA LEU A 25 -12.07 -7.20 22.06
C LEU A 25 -12.06 -7.30 23.59
N PHE A 26 -11.89 -8.49 24.16
CA PHE A 26 -11.87 -8.66 25.60
C PHE A 26 -10.68 -7.95 26.25
N TRP A 27 -9.57 -7.78 25.52
CA TRP A 27 -8.47 -6.95 26.01
C TRP A 27 -8.90 -5.48 26.11
N GLU A 28 -9.58 -4.93 25.09
CA GLU A 28 -10.10 -3.56 25.13
C GLU A 28 -11.09 -3.36 26.28
N LEU A 29 -12.00 -4.32 26.47
CA LEU A 29 -12.90 -4.32 27.62
C LEU A 29 -12.12 -4.26 28.95
N GLY A 30 -11.08 -5.08 29.10
CA GLY A 30 -10.24 -5.06 30.29
C GLY A 30 -9.55 -3.72 30.51
N ASP A 31 -9.04 -3.09 29.44
CA ASP A 31 -8.42 -1.77 29.56
C ASP A 31 -9.43 -0.70 30.01
N GLN A 32 -10.63 -0.67 29.45
CA GLN A 32 -11.67 0.28 29.87
C GLN A 32 -12.17 0.03 31.29
N LEU A 33 -12.42 -1.23 31.67
CA LEU A 33 -12.82 -1.58 33.04
C LEU A 33 -11.75 -1.19 34.06
N ARG A 34 -10.47 -1.31 33.70
CA ARG A 34 -9.35 -0.88 34.56
C ARG A 34 -9.29 0.64 34.68
N GLN A 35 -9.43 1.38 33.59
CA GLN A 35 -9.48 2.85 33.61
C GLN A 35 -10.66 3.38 34.46
N GLU A 36 -11.78 2.65 34.46
CA GLU A 36 -12.95 2.93 35.30
C GLU A 36 -12.82 2.42 36.74
N ASN A 37 -11.68 1.83 37.12
CA ASN A 37 -11.39 1.22 38.43
C ASN A 37 -12.31 0.05 38.84
N LEU A 38 -12.97 -0.63 37.90
CA LEU A 38 -13.77 -1.83 38.17
C LEU A 38 -12.91 -3.08 38.39
N ILE A 39 -11.73 -3.10 37.80
CA ILE A 39 -10.75 -4.17 37.97
C ILE A 39 -9.37 -3.59 38.29
N GLN A 40 -8.58 -4.38 39.02
CA GLN A 40 -7.18 -4.05 39.37
C GLN A 40 -6.17 -4.94 38.62
N ILE A 41 -6.65 -5.88 37.80
CA ILE A 41 -5.82 -6.77 36.99
C ILE A 41 -5.48 -6.14 35.63
N SER A 42 -4.47 -6.67 34.95
CA SER A 42 -4.11 -6.20 33.61
C SER A 42 -5.18 -6.57 32.56
N PRO A 43 -5.28 -5.83 31.44
CA PRO A 43 -6.20 -6.17 30.36
C PRO A 43 -6.01 -7.59 29.79
N GLU A 44 -4.78 -8.10 29.76
CA GLU A 44 -4.47 -9.48 29.37
C GLU A 44 -5.06 -10.48 30.36
N SER A 45 -4.86 -10.25 31.66
CA SER A 45 -5.41 -11.09 32.72
C SER A 45 -6.93 -11.10 32.67
N TRP A 46 -7.55 -9.96 32.41
CA TRP A 46 -9.00 -9.86 32.22
C TRP A 46 -9.48 -10.65 31.00
N SER A 47 -8.83 -10.51 29.84
CA SER A 47 -9.16 -11.27 28.64
C SER A 47 -9.15 -12.78 28.91
N HIS A 48 -8.11 -13.27 29.60
CA HIS A 48 -8.02 -14.66 30.02
C HIS A 48 -9.16 -15.07 30.98
N LEU A 49 -9.41 -14.28 32.02
CA LEU A 49 -10.48 -14.53 32.99
C LEU A 49 -11.86 -14.59 32.32
N ARG A 50 -12.15 -13.66 31.40
CA ARG A 50 -13.43 -13.59 30.68
C ARG A 50 -13.64 -14.79 29.75
N MET A 51 -12.61 -15.21 29.02
CA MET A 51 -12.69 -16.41 28.17
C MET A 51 -12.82 -17.70 29.00
N GLU A 52 -12.10 -17.77 30.13
CA GLU A 52 -12.13 -18.93 31.01
C GLU A 52 -13.48 -19.08 31.71
N ALA A 53 -14.09 -17.97 32.15
CA ALA A 53 -15.44 -17.98 32.71
C ALA A 53 -16.46 -18.58 31.72
N GLU A 54 -16.41 -18.17 30.44
CA GLU A 54 -17.27 -18.75 29.41
C GLU A 54 -17.05 -20.26 29.24
N ARG A 55 -15.78 -20.68 29.21
CA ARG A 55 -15.40 -22.09 29.09
C ARG A 55 -15.93 -22.91 30.27
N ILE A 56 -15.72 -22.44 31.50
CA ILE A 56 -16.16 -23.13 32.72
C ILE A 56 -17.68 -23.24 32.76
N VAL A 57 -18.40 -22.15 32.49
CA VAL A 57 -19.88 -22.16 32.48
C VAL A 57 -20.40 -23.11 31.40
N ARG A 58 -19.75 -23.16 30.23
CA ARG A 58 -20.10 -24.08 29.15
C ARG A 58 -19.87 -25.55 29.50
N GLU A 59 -18.80 -25.86 30.23
CA GLU A 59 -18.44 -27.25 30.59
C GLU A 59 -19.18 -27.78 31.82
N THR A 60 -19.53 -26.90 32.75
CA THR A 60 -20.19 -27.27 34.02
C THR A 60 -21.71 -27.08 33.98
N GLY A 61 -22.22 -26.33 33.00
CA GLY A 61 -23.64 -26.09 32.82
C GLY A 61 -24.42 -27.33 32.37
N PRO A 62 -25.74 -27.37 32.62
CA PRO A 62 -26.59 -28.48 32.17
C PRO A 62 -26.79 -28.49 30.64
N VAL A 63 -26.45 -27.38 29.98
CA VAL A 63 -26.59 -27.15 28.53
C VAL A 63 -25.29 -26.54 28.00
N TYR A 64 -24.91 -26.88 26.76
CA TYR A 64 -23.63 -26.48 26.17
C TYR A 64 -23.61 -24.99 25.72
N GLU A 65 -24.76 -24.32 25.69
CA GLU A 65 -24.87 -22.92 25.27
C GLU A 65 -25.07 -22.01 26.47
N VAL A 66 -24.29 -20.93 26.51
CA VAL A 66 -24.15 -20.02 27.66
C VAL A 66 -24.70 -18.64 27.33
N LYS A 67 -25.39 -18.04 28.29
CA LYS A 67 -25.85 -16.66 28.24
C LYS A 67 -24.79 -15.74 28.83
N LEU A 68 -24.77 -14.49 28.35
CA LEU A 68 -23.88 -13.46 28.90
C LEU A 68 -24.06 -13.29 30.42
N ASP A 69 -25.31 -13.33 30.92
CA ASP A 69 -25.60 -13.23 32.36
C ASP A 69 -24.90 -14.33 33.17
N GLU A 70 -24.93 -15.59 32.68
CA GLU A 70 -24.32 -16.74 33.38
C GLU A 70 -22.80 -16.62 33.45
N ILE A 71 -22.17 -16.07 32.39
CA ILE A 71 -20.74 -15.78 32.37
C ILE A 71 -20.40 -14.73 33.43
N TYR A 72 -21.15 -13.64 33.47
CA TYR A 72 -20.90 -12.56 34.41
C TYR A 72 -21.25 -12.92 35.86
N GLU A 73 -22.24 -13.77 36.10
CA GLU A 73 -22.48 -14.36 37.42
C GLU A 73 -21.30 -15.20 37.90
N HIS A 74 -20.66 -15.97 37.01
CA HIS A 74 -19.45 -16.71 37.35
C HIS A 74 -18.30 -15.77 37.72
N ILE A 75 -18.05 -14.74 36.89
CA ILE A 75 -17.03 -13.71 37.16
C ILE A 75 -17.30 -12.99 38.48
N ALA A 76 -18.56 -12.65 38.77
CA ALA A 76 -18.95 -11.96 39.98
C ALA A 76 -18.56 -12.73 41.25
N ARG A 77 -18.75 -14.06 41.24
CA ARG A 77 -18.35 -14.94 42.35
C ARG A 77 -16.83 -14.97 42.51
N SER A 78 -16.07 -14.97 41.42
CA SER A 78 -14.61 -14.98 41.44
C SER A 78 -13.99 -13.66 41.91
N LEU A 79 -14.61 -12.53 41.57
CA LEU A 79 -14.12 -11.18 41.90
C LEU A 79 -14.82 -10.53 43.09
N ASN A 80 -15.79 -11.22 43.70
CA ASN A 80 -16.64 -10.73 44.78
C ASN A 80 -17.35 -9.40 44.42
N TRP A 81 -17.87 -9.31 43.20
CA TRP A 81 -18.56 -8.13 42.70
C TRP A 81 -20.01 -8.02 43.20
N SER A 82 -20.44 -6.79 43.40
CA SER A 82 -21.84 -6.40 43.58
C SER A 82 -22.64 -6.51 42.28
N THR A 83 -23.96 -6.58 42.38
CA THR A 83 -24.86 -6.56 41.21
C THR A 83 -24.64 -5.34 40.32
N ALA A 84 -24.32 -4.18 40.90
CA ALA A 84 -24.07 -2.96 40.14
C ALA A 84 -22.78 -3.04 39.29
N GLU A 85 -21.71 -3.63 39.83
CA GLU A 85 -20.45 -3.83 39.10
C GLU A 85 -20.63 -4.83 37.95
N VAL A 86 -21.39 -5.91 38.20
CA VAL A 86 -21.75 -6.90 37.18
C VAL A 86 -22.49 -6.25 36.01
N GLU A 87 -23.57 -5.52 36.29
CA GLU A 87 -24.36 -4.85 35.25
C GLU A 87 -23.53 -3.83 34.48
N ARG A 88 -22.68 -3.06 35.16
CA ARG A 88 -21.78 -2.09 34.52
C ARG A 88 -20.80 -2.77 33.58
N ALA A 89 -20.14 -3.85 34.02
CA ALA A 89 -19.16 -4.56 33.21
C ALA A 89 -19.82 -5.27 32.02
N LYS A 90 -21.00 -5.86 32.21
CA LYS A 90 -21.80 -6.50 31.17
C LYS A 90 -22.27 -5.49 30.11
N GLN A 91 -22.80 -4.35 30.55
CA GLN A 91 -23.23 -3.30 29.64
C GLN A 91 -22.05 -2.73 28.83
N LYS A 92 -20.88 -2.63 29.45
CA LYS A 92 -19.65 -2.22 28.77
C LYS A 92 -19.21 -3.23 27.70
N GLU A 93 -19.29 -4.54 27.96
CA GLU A 93 -19.01 -5.56 26.93
C GLU A 93 -19.97 -5.44 25.74
N ILE A 94 -21.26 -5.26 26.00
CA ILE A 94 -22.27 -5.04 24.96
C ILE A 94 -21.96 -3.77 24.14
N GLU A 95 -21.64 -2.67 24.81
CA GLU A 95 -21.28 -1.39 24.17
C GLU A 95 -20.07 -1.55 23.24
N ILE A 96 -18.98 -2.13 23.74
CA ILE A 96 -17.75 -2.33 22.96
C ILE A 96 -17.99 -3.30 21.80
N GLU A 97 -18.77 -4.36 22.00
CA GLU A 97 -19.19 -5.25 20.92
C GLU A 97 -19.91 -4.47 19.82
N LEU A 98 -20.96 -3.71 20.15
CA LEU A 98 -21.73 -2.92 19.19
C LEU A 98 -20.87 -1.90 18.43
N LEU A 99 -19.98 -1.18 19.13
CA LEU A 99 -19.05 -0.22 18.52
C LEU A 99 -18.06 -0.90 17.56
N SER A 100 -17.74 -2.17 17.80
CA SER A 100 -16.80 -2.93 16.98
C SER A 100 -17.41 -3.52 15.71
N LEU A 101 -18.75 -3.63 15.62
CA LEU A 101 -19.40 -4.35 14.53
C LEU A 101 -19.52 -3.52 13.26
N ARG A 102 -19.34 -4.18 12.11
CA ARG A 102 -19.48 -3.61 10.77
C ARG A 102 -20.24 -4.59 9.87
N PRO A 103 -21.18 -4.14 9.03
CA PRO A 103 -21.79 -4.99 8.00
C PRO A 103 -20.76 -5.52 7.02
N VAL A 104 -20.96 -6.75 6.55
CA VAL A 104 -20.21 -7.31 5.42
C VAL A 104 -20.93 -6.87 4.12
N PRO A 105 -20.37 -5.93 3.32
CA PRO A 105 -21.13 -5.24 2.27
C PRO A 105 -21.73 -6.18 1.23
N THR A 106 -20.99 -7.20 0.81
CA THR A 106 -21.46 -8.20 -0.16
C THR A 106 -22.68 -8.98 0.35
N ILE A 107 -22.68 -9.37 1.63
CA ILE A 107 -23.80 -10.11 2.23
C ILE A 107 -24.98 -9.17 2.52
N GLN A 108 -24.73 -7.95 2.98
CA GLN A 108 -25.76 -6.93 3.13
C GLN A 108 -26.52 -6.67 1.81
N LYS A 109 -25.80 -6.44 0.71
CA LYS A 109 -26.41 -6.26 -0.63
C LYS A 109 -27.21 -7.48 -1.07
N ARG A 110 -26.71 -8.69 -0.80
CA ARG A 110 -27.39 -9.94 -1.13
C ARG A 110 -28.69 -10.11 -0.34
N ILE A 111 -28.67 -9.85 0.96
CA ILE A 111 -29.85 -9.93 1.82
C ILE A 111 -30.92 -8.94 1.33
N GLN A 112 -30.53 -7.70 1.02
CA GLN A 112 -31.46 -6.70 0.47
C GLN A 112 -32.07 -7.14 -0.86
N SER A 113 -31.27 -7.74 -1.74
CA SER A 113 -31.75 -8.27 -3.03
C SER A 113 -32.75 -9.41 -2.85
N LEU A 114 -32.51 -10.32 -1.90
CA LEU A 114 -33.45 -11.40 -1.56
C LEU A 114 -34.77 -10.85 -1.03
N TYR A 115 -34.71 -9.85 -0.15
CA TYR A 115 -35.90 -9.18 0.37
C TYR A 115 -36.73 -8.50 -0.74
N GLN A 116 -36.07 -7.79 -1.65
CA GLN A 116 -36.74 -7.18 -2.82
C GLN A 116 -37.40 -8.21 -3.74
N ALA A 117 -36.87 -9.43 -3.78
CA ALA A 117 -37.45 -10.57 -4.49
C ALA A 117 -38.58 -11.28 -3.71
N ASN A 118 -38.99 -10.75 -2.55
CA ASN A 118 -39.95 -11.37 -1.62
C ASN A 118 -39.53 -12.77 -1.11
N GLU A 119 -38.22 -13.01 -1.03
CA GLU A 119 -37.67 -14.27 -0.52
C GLU A 119 -37.61 -14.26 1.02
N ARG A 120 -37.84 -15.43 1.63
CA ARG A 120 -37.80 -15.58 3.09
C ARG A 120 -36.36 -15.62 3.60
N VAL A 121 -35.96 -14.63 4.40
CA VAL A 121 -34.64 -14.53 5.05
C VAL A 121 -34.73 -14.77 6.55
N ILE A 122 -33.83 -15.59 7.09
CA ILE A 122 -33.62 -15.80 8.53
C ILE A 122 -32.13 -15.68 8.89
N TYR A 123 -31.84 -15.51 10.18
CA TYR A 123 -30.48 -15.40 10.71
C TYR A 123 -30.25 -16.45 11.78
N ILE A 124 -29.05 -17.03 11.83
CA ILE A 124 -28.68 -18.08 12.78
C ILE A 124 -27.32 -17.71 13.38
N SER A 125 -27.21 -17.68 14.71
CA SER A 125 -25.97 -17.28 15.38
C SER A 125 -25.66 -18.19 16.57
N ASP A 126 -24.43 -18.69 16.64
CA ASP A 126 -23.89 -19.25 17.88
C ASP A 126 -23.22 -18.11 18.65
N MET A 127 -23.94 -17.46 19.59
CA MET A 127 -23.46 -16.26 20.28
C MET A 127 -24.03 -16.14 21.70
N TYR A 128 -23.22 -15.66 22.64
CA TYR A 128 -23.61 -15.42 24.03
C TYR A 128 -24.41 -14.11 24.24
N LEU A 129 -24.35 -13.17 23.30
CA LEU A 129 -25.06 -11.88 23.38
C LEU A 129 -26.59 -12.09 23.29
N PRO A 130 -27.38 -11.23 23.98
CA PRO A 130 -28.83 -11.27 23.88
C PRO A 130 -29.31 -11.07 22.44
N GLU A 131 -30.38 -11.78 22.07
CA GLU A 131 -30.94 -11.70 20.71
C GLU A 131 -31.35 -10.27 20.32
N GLU A 132 -31.94 -9.52 21.25
CA GLU A 132 -32.40 -8.16 21.02
C GLU A 132 -31.26 -7.22 20.61
N VAL A 133 -30.10 -7.34 21.27
CA VAL A 133 -28.90 -6.55 20.98
C VAL A 133 -28.45 -6.78 19.53
N ILE A 134 -28.31 -8.06 19.13
CA ILE A 134 -27.90 -8.43 17.77
C ILE A 134 -28.92 -7.94 16.76
N ARG A 135 -30.22 -8.18 17.02
CA ARG A 135 -31.31 -7.79 16.13
C ARG A 135 -31.35 -6.28 15.89
N ASN A 136 -31.17 -5.47 16.94
CA ASN A 136 -31.18 -4.02 16.84
C ASN A 136 -30.02 -3.52 15.98
N PHE A 137 -28.81 -4.06 16.20
CA PHE A 137 -27.66 -3.74 15.34
C PHE A 137 -27.93 -4.07 13.86
N LEU A 138 -28.48 -5.25 13.57
CA LEU A 138 -28.80 -5.67 12.20
C LEU A 138 -29.83 -4.72 11.54
N LYS A 139 -30.81 -4.22 12.30
CA LYS A 139 -31.82 -3.25 11.82
C LYS A 139 -31.21 -1.90 11.49
N GLU A 140 -30.49 -1.31 12.43
CA GLU A 140 -29.88 0.01 12.27
C GLU A 140 -28.90 0.05 11.08
N ASN A 141 -28.22 -1.07 10.82
CA ASN A 141 -27.23 -1.19 9.77
C ASN A 141 -27.75 -1.81 8.47
N LYS A 142 -29.08 -1.86 8.26
CA LYS A 142 -29.71 -2.33 7.01
C LYS A 142 -29.29 -3.75 6.58
N VAL A 143 -28.93 -4.60 7.54
CA VAL A 143 -28.66 -6.03 7.34
C VAL A 143 -29.92 -6.84 7.60
N TRP A 144 -30.80 -6.38 8.51
CA TRP A 144 -32.09 -6.98 8.82
C TRP A 144 -33.14 -6.72 7.73
N THR A 145 -34.00 -7.70 7.49
CA THR A 145 -35.16 -7.56 6.59
C THR A 145 -36.48 -7.71 7.36
N PRO A 146 -37.49 -6.87 7.10
CA PRO A 146 -38.80 -7.00 7.74
C PRO A 146 -39.38 -8.41 7.64
N GLY A 147 -39.98 -8.86 8.74
CA GLY A 147 -40.53 -10.21 8.86
C GLY A 147 -39.51 -11.30 9.20
N SER A 148 -38.19 -11.08 9.08
CA SER A 148 -37.16 -12.06 9.43
C SER A 148 -37.20 -12.54 10.88
N THR A 149 -36.60 -13.71 11.12
CA THR A 149 -36.38 -14.28 12.45
C THR A 149 -34.88 -14.44 12.70
N LEU A 150 -34.44 -14.13 13.91
CA LEU A 150 -33.09 -14.40 14.40
C LEU A 150 -33.15 -15.57 15.38
N TYR A 151 -32.32 -16.59 15.16
CA TYR A 151 -32.17 -17.73 16.06
C TYR A 151 -30.79 -17.67 16.71
N VAL A 152 -30.74 -17.45 18.03
CA VAL A 152 -29.49 -17.38 18.81
C VAL A 152 -29.34 -18.61 19.69
N SER A 153 -28.15 -19.19 19.70
CA SER A 153 -27.85 -20.43 20.43
C SER A 153 -28.01 -20.28 21.94
N SER A 154 -27.64 -19.14 22.52
CA SER A 154 -27.79 -18.85 23.95
C SER A 154 -29.26 -18.76 24.39
N GLU A 155 -30.16 -18.32 23.53
CA GLU A 155 -31.61 -18.26 23.81
C GLU A 155 -32.29 -19.61 23.61
N THR A 156 -31.93 -20.32 22.54
CA THR A 156 -32.51 -21.63 22.21
C THR A 156 -31.87 -22.79 22.97
N ARG A 157 -30.73 -22.55 23.63
CA ARG A 157 -29.87 -23.52 24.33
C ARG A 157 -29.32 -24.66 23.44
N ILE A 158 -29.33 -24.46 22.12
CA ILE A 158 -28.86 -25.43 21.12
C ILE A 158 -28.02 -24.71 20.05
N ASN A 159 -26.97 -25.35 19.53
CA ASN A 159 -26.05 -24.71 18.58
C ASN A 159 -26.05 -25.31 17.18
N LYS A 160 -25.44 -24.58 16.24
CA LYS A 160 -25.22 -25.04 14.86
C LYS A 160 -24.29 -26.25 14.80
N GLY A 161 -23.27 -26.30 15.67
CA GLY A 161 -22.24 -27.35 15.69
C GLY A 161 -22.75 -28.77 15.93
N SER A 162 -23.83 -28.92 16.70
CA SER A 162 -24.56 -30.18 16.93
C SER A 162 -25.56 -30.51 15.81
N GLY A 163 -26.01 -29.48 15.08
CA GLY A 163 -27.05 -29.58 14.07
C GLY A 163 -28.47 -29.38 14.61
N GLU A 164 -28.64 -29.31 15.94
CA GLU A 164 -29.96 -29.14 16.57
C GLU A 164 -30.57 -27.78 16.24
N LEU A 165 -29.77 -26.70 16.21
CA LEU A 165 -30.29 -25.38 15.86
C LEU A 165 -30.85 -25.33 14.43
N PHE A 166 -30.23 -26.04 13.48
CA PHE A 166 -30.78 -26.18 12.12
C PHE A 166 -32.08 -26.98 12.10
N LYS A 167 -32.18 -28.07 12.86
CA LYS A 167 -33.43 -28.86 12.97
C LYS A 167 -34.55 -28.02 13.57
N TYR A 168 -34.25 -27.23 14.59
CA TYR A 168 -35.17 -26.29 15.19
C TYR A 168 -35.66 -25.25 14.18
N CYS A 169 -34.75 -24.61 13.42
CA CYS A 169 -35.10 -23.66 12.38
C CYS A 169 -36.01 -24.28 11.30
N LEU A 170 -35.71 -25.51 10.85
CA LEU A 170 -36.52 -26.22 9.85
C LEU A 170 -37.95 -26.48 10.36
N ALA A 171 -38.11 -26.82 11.64
CA ALA A 171 -39.40 -27.03 12.27
C ALA A 171 -40.19 -25.71 12.39
N GLN A 172 -39.55 -24.64 12.88
CA GLN A 172 -40.18 -23.32 13.04
C GLN A 172 -40.60 -22.71 11.70
N GLU A 173 -39.79 -22.87 10.67
CA GLU A 173 -40.10 -22.36 9.33
C GLU A 173 -41.02 -23.29 8.52
N ALA A 174 -41.31 -24.49 9.05
CA ALA A 174 -42.10 -25.55 8.40
C ALA A 174 -41.58 -25.90 6.99
N VAL A 175 -40.27 -26.09 6.85
CA VAL A 175 -39.62 -26.39 5.56
C VAL A 175 -38.76 -27.67 5.60
N LYS A 176 -38.62 -28.32 4.45
CA LYS A 176 -37.71 -29.47 4.29
C LYS A 176 -36.26 -29.00 4.22
N ARG A 177 -35.31 -29.88 4.53
CA ARG A 177 -33.86 -29.63 4.43
C ARG A 177 -33.43 -29.05 3.08
N SER A 178 -33.98 -29.58 1.98
CA SER A 178 -33.71 -29.13 0.61
C SER A 178 -34.27 -27.74 0.27
N GLN A 179 -35.12 -27.18 1.14
CA GLN A 179 -35.72 -25.86 1.00
C GLN A 179 -34.99 -24.79 1.82
N LEU A 180 -34.05 -25.19 2.69
CA LEU A 180 -33.17 -24.26 3.40
C LEU A 180 -31.85 -24.12 2.65
N LYS A 181 -31.44 -22.88 2.41
CA LYS A 181 -30.14 -22.52 1.84
C LYS A 181 -29.37 -21.69 2.84
N HIS A 182 -28.23 -22.18 3.29
CA HIS A 182 -27.44 -21.53 4.33
C HIS A 182 -26.15 -20.93 3.78
N VAL A 183 -25.79 -19.74 4.25
CA VAL A 183 -24.51 -19.08 4.00
C VAL A 183 -23.82 -18.87 5.35
N GLY A 184 -22.58 -19.32 5.48
CA GLY A 184 -21.80 -19.10 6.71
C GLY A 184 -20.30 -19.39 6.57
N ASP A 185 -19.53 -19.01 7.58
CA ASP A 185 -18.08 -18.96 7.55
C ASP A 185 -17.40 -20.11 8.34
N ASN A 186 -18.13 -20.81 9.20
CA ASN A 186 -17.53 -21.87 9.98
C ASN A 186 -17.53 -23.19 9.19
N LYS A 187 -16.34 -23.69 8.86
CA LYS A 187 -16.18 -24.95 8.11
C LYS A 187 -16.88 -26.14 8.77
N ARG A 188 -17.02 -26.18 10.10
CA ARG A 188 -17.74 -27.25 10.81
C ARG A 188 -19.22 -26.90 10.95
N ALA A 189 -19.52 -25.82 11.67
CA ALA A 189 -20.87 -25.48 12.10
C ALA A 189 -21.77 -25.04 10.94
N ASP A 190 -21.25 -24.28 9.98
CA ASP A 190 -22.04 -23.73 8.87
C ASP A 190 -21.92 -24.54 7.59
N VAL A 191 -20.89 -25.39 7.47
CA VAL A 191 -20.66 -26.18 6.25
C VAL A 191 -20.86 -27.67 6.44
N LYS A 192 -20.01 -28.33 7.23
CA LYS A 192 -20.05 -29.80 7.34
C LYS A 192 -21.34 -30.30 7.98
N VAL A 193 -21.80 -29.67 9.05
CA VAL A 193 -23.00 -30.11 9.80
C VAL A 193 -24.28 -29.96 8.98
N PRO A 194 -24.64 -28.77 8.46
CA PRO A 194 -25.84 -28.61 7.65
C PRO A 194 -25.79 -29.44 6.35
N LYS A 195 -24.63 -29.60 5.70
CA LYS A 195 -24.50 -30.52 4.55
C LYS A 195 -24.85 -31.96 4.91
N LYS A 196 -24.41 -32.47 6.07
CA LYS A 196 -24.80 -33.82 6.56
C LYS A 196 -26.30 -33.93 6.82
N LEU A 197 -26.95 -32.83 7.16
CA LEU A 197 -28.41 -32.75 7.29
C LEU A 197 -29.13 -32.60 5.94
N GLY A 198 -28.43 -32.54 4.80
CA GLY A 198 -29.03 -32.35 3.48
C GLY A 198 -29.47 -30.92 3.17
N ILE A 199 -28.93 -29.93 3.89
CA ILE A 199 -29.15 -28.50 3.64
C ILE A 199 -28.16 -28.02 2.59
N ALA A 200 -28.62 -27.17 1.66
CA ALA A 200 -27.74 -26.54 0.68
C ALA A 200 -26.90 -25.45 1.36
N VAL A 201 -25.58 -25.45 1.13
CA VAL A 201 -24.66 -24.53 1.82
C VAL A 201 -23.72 -23.84 0.85
N GLU A 202 -23.54 -22.54 1.06
CA GLU A 202 -22.45 -21.74 0.54
C GLU A 202 -21.42 -21.42 1.63
N TYR A 203 -20.15 -21.70 1.36
CA TYR A 203 -19.06 -21.42 2.29
C TYR A 203 -18.53 -20.00 2.05
N PHE A 204 -18.63 -19.14 3.05
CA PHE A 204 -18.22 -17.74 2.97
C PHE A 204 -16.93 -17.49 3.75
N THR A 205 -15.83 -17.14 3.08
CA THR A 205 -14.52 -16.92 3.74
C THR A 205 -13.99 -15.51 3.59
N GLN A 206 -14.74 -14.60 2.96
CA GLN A 206 -14.19 -13.29 2.62
C GLN A 206 -13.90 -12.44 3.87
N ALA A 207 -14.61 -12.65 4.98
CA ALA A 207 -14.34 -11.97 6.26
C ALA A 207 -13.25 -12.66 7.10
N HIS A 208 -12.66 -13.76 6.65
CA HIS A 208 -11.50 -14.36 7.32
C HIS A 208 -10.26 -13.53 7.05
N LEU A 209 -9.33 -13.55 8.01
CA LEU A 209 -8.04 -12.92 7.83
C LEU A 209 -7.25 -13.62 6.73
N ASN A 210 -6.72 -12.86 5.78
CA ASN A 210 -5.80 -13.39 4.78
C ASN A 210 -4.37 -13.50 5.32
N ARG A 211 -3.43 -13.97 4.49
CA ARG A 211 -2.05 -14.20 4.91
C ARG A 211 -1.32 -12.95 5.44
N TYR A 212 -1.58 -11.77 4.88
CA TYR A 212 -0.93 -10.53 5.30
C TYR A 212 -1.47 -10.05 6.64
N GLU A 213 -2.79 -10.09 6.78
CA GLU A 213 -3.49 -9.78 8.02
C GLU A 213 -3.04 -10.73 9.14
N GLN A 214 -2.91 -12.03 8.84
CA GLN A 214 -2.38 -13.03 9.77
C GLN A 214 -0.95 -12.73 10.21
N LEU A 215 -0.04 -12.37 9.30
CA LEU A 215 1.35 -12.01 9.64
C LEU A 215 1.40 -10.86 10.65
N ILE A 216 0.60 -9.82 10.45
CA ILE A 216 0.51 -8.69 11.39
C ILE A 216 -0.03 -9.16 12.75
N THR A 217 -1.09 -9.96 12.78
CA THR A 217 -1.64 -10.45 14.07
C THR A 217 -0.69 -11.36 14.83
N GLN A 218 0.23 -12.05 14.13
CA GLN A 218 1.20 -12.96 14.73
C GLN A 218 2.47 -12.25 15.21
N ALA A 219 2.70 -11.00 14.80
CA ALA A 219 3.80 -10.17 15.26
C ALA A 219 3.58 -9.73 16.72
N THR A 220 4.04 -10.54 17.68
CA THR A 220 3.88 -10.31 19.13
C THR A 220 4.74 -9.20 19.70
N GLN A 221 5.69 -8.67 18.92
CA GLN A 221 6.42 -7.47 19.29
C GLN A 221 5.55 -6.21 19.27
N PHE A 222 4.41 -6.24 18.58
CA PHE A 222 3.47 -5.13 18.55
C PHE A 222 2.46 -5.21 19.70
N PRO A 223 2.02 -4.07 20.25
CA PRO A 223 0.88 -4.02 21.16
C PRO A 223 -0.35 -4.69 20.53
N LEU A 224 -1.13 -5.43 21.33
CA LEU A 224 -2.27 -6.21 20.85
C LEU A 224 -3.28 -5.34 20.09
N LYS A 225 -3.67 -4.20 20.68
CA LYS A 225 -4.62 -3.26 20.08
C LYS A 225 -4.16 -2.78 18.71
N PHE A 226 -2.91 -2.34 18.60
CA PHE A 226 -2.33 -1.87 17.33
C PHE A 226 -2.38 -2.96 16.25
N ARG A 227 -1.82 -4.15 16.50
CA ARG A 227 -1.75 -5.20 15.47
C ARG A 227 -3.12 -5.76 15.08
N SER A 228 -4.05 -5.83 16.05
CA SER A 228 -5.40 -6.34 15.80
C SER A 228 -6.21 -5.35 14.96
N LEU A 229 -6.16 -4.06 15.29
CA LEU A 229 -6.87 -3.02 14.53
C LEU A 229 -6.22 -2.75 13.17
N LEU A 230 -4.90 -2.88 13.03
CA LEU A 230 -4.21 -2.76 11.73
C LEU A 230 -4.64 -3.87 10.76
N ALA A 231 -4.68 -5.11 11.23
CA ALA A 231 -5.18 -6.25 10.44
C ALA A 231 -6.69 -6.16 10.20
N GLY A 232 -7.45 -5.68 11.19
CA GLY A 232 -8.88 -5.44 11.05
C GLY A 232 -9.23 -4.37 10.03
N ALA A 233 -8.52 -3.24 10.03
CA ALA A 233 -8.66 -2.17 9.03
C ALA A 233 -8.35 -2.69 7.61
N SER A 234 -7.31 -3.50 7.47
CA SER A 234 -6.97 -4.19 6.22
C SER A 234 -8.13 -5.08 5.72
N ARG A 235 -8.69 -5.91 6.62
CA ARG A 235 -9.85 -6.76 6.29
C ARG A 235 -11.07 -5.92 5.90
N LEU A 236 -11.39 -4.89 6.66
CA LEU A 236 -12.56 -4.04 6.41
C LEU A 236 -12.44 -3.33 5.06
N ALA A 237 -11.27 -2.76 4.75
CA ALA A 237 -11.02 -2.15 3.46
C ALA A 237 -11.13 -3.18 2.33
N ARG A 238 -10.61 -4.39 2.53
CA ARG A 238 -10.75 -5.50 1.58
C ARG A 238 -12.22 -5.87 1.31
N LEU A 239 -13.05 -5.90 2.34
CA LEU A 239 -14.48 -6.22 2.25
C LEU A 239 -15.32 -5.15 1.53
N GLN A 240 -14.82 -3.91 1.41
CA GLN A 240 -15.49 -2.83 0.66
C GLN A 240 -15.35 -2.97 -0.86
N SER A 241 -14.56 -3.93 -1.35
CA SER A 241 -14.35 -4.12 -2.79
C SER A 241 -15.68 -4.30 -3.53
N GLN A 242 -15.87 -3.51 -4.58
CA GLN A 242 -16.97 -3.66 -5.53
C GLN A 242 -16.51 -4.22 -6.88
N GLU A 243 -15.24 -4.56 -6.99
CA GLU A 243 -14.64 -5.02 -8.22
C GLU A 243 -15.16 -6.41 -8.59
N THR A 244 -15.56 -6.59 -9.85
CA THR A 244 -16.06 -7.87 -10.37
C THR A 244 -14.99 -8.62 -11.17
N SER A 245 -14.08 -7.89 -11.82
CA SER A 245 -12.97 -8.45 -12.58
C SER A 245 -11.95 -9.14 -11.65
N PRO A 246 -11.52 -10.38 -11.93
CA PRO A 246 -10.48 -11.05 -11.15
C PRO A 246 -9.19 -10.24 -11.03
N HIS A 247 -8.78 -9.55 -12.10
CA HIS A 247 -7.58 -8.71 -12.11
C HIS A 247 -7.69 -7.55 -11.12
N LYS A 248 -8.80 -6.81 -11.16
CA LYS A 248 -9.04 -5.67 -10.28
C LYS A 248 -9.28 -6.09 -8.82
N LYS A 249 -9.89 -7.25 -8.59
CA LYS A 249 -10.01 -7.83 -7.24
C LYS A 249 -8.64 -8.08 -6.61
N VAL A 250 -7.71 -8.68 -7.34
CA VAL A 250 -6.34 -8.89 -6.85
C VAL A 250 -5.67 -7.56 -6.51
N ILE A 251 -5.82 -6.53 -7.36
CA ILE A 251 -5.30 -5.18 -7.06
C ILE A 251 -5.89 -4.67 -5.74
N TRP A 252 -7.21 -4.70 -5.59
CA TRP A 252 -7.89 -4.21 -4.39
C TRP A 252 -7.45 -4.96 -3.13
N GLU A 253 -7.55 -6.29 -3.14
CA GLU A 253 -7.27 -7.14 -1.97
C GLU A 253 -5.81 -7.06 -1.53
N THR A 254 -4.87 -7.14 -2.48
CA THR A 254 -3.44 -7.00 -2.17
C THR A 254 -3.11 -5.58 -1.70
N THR A 255 -3.75 -4.57 -2.27
CA THR A 255 -3.52 -3.19 -1.83
C THR A 255 -4.03 -2.97 -0.42
N ALA A 256 -5.28 -3.34 -0.13
CA ALA A 256 -5.89 -3.17 1.18
C ALA A 256 -5.11 -3.90 2.30
N SER A 257 -4.55 -5.07 2.01
CA SER A 257 -3.88 -5.89 3.03
C SER A 257 -2.36 -5.76 3.13
N ALA A 258 -1.68 -5.30 2.07
CA ALA A 258 -0.22 -5.19 2.06
C ALA A 258 0.27 -3.78 1.73
N ILE A 259 -0.11 -3.23 0.57
CA ILE A 259 0.49 -1.99 0.06
C ILE A 259 0.01 -0.75 0.84
N ALA A 260 -1.28 -0.66 1.13
CA ALA A 260 -1.88 0.49 1.81
C ALA A 260 -1.31 0.70 3.22
N PRO A 261 -1.12 -0.33 4.08
CA PRO A 261 -0.39 -0.17 5.34
C PRO A 261 1.02 0.41 5.19
N MET A 262 1.75 0.04 4.12
CA MET A 262 3.11 0.58 3.86
C MET A 262 3.06 2.07 3.51
N LEU A 263 2.15 2.45 2.60
CA LEU A 263 1.99 3.84 2.18
C LEU A 263 1.47 4.70 3.33
N PHE A 264 0.52 4.19 4.11
CA PHE A 264 0.02 4.85 5.32
C PHE A 264 1.15 5.12 6.31
N GLY A 265 1.99 4.11 6.55
CA GLY A 265 3.13 4.22 7.44
C GLY A 265 4.09 5.34 7.05
N PHE A 266 4.40 5.44 5.75
CA PHE A 266 5.25 6.51 5.22
C PHE A 266 4.62 7.89 5.37
N VAL A 267 3.34 8.05 4.98
CA VAL A 267 2.66 9.35 5.05
C VAL A 267 2.48 9.81 6.50
N TYR A 268 2.10 8.91 7.41
CA TYR A 268 2.01 9.23 8.83
C TYR A 268 3.37 9.68 9.39
N TRP A 269 4.45 9.00 9.00
CA TRP A 269 5.80 9.43 9.37
C TRP A 269 6.14 10.83 8.85
N CYS A 270 5.80 11.16 7.59
CA CYS A 270 5.98 12.52 7.06
C CYS A 270 5.25 13.57 7.89
N LEU A 271 4.00 13.32 8.29
CA LEU A 271 3.20 14.24 9.10
C LEU A 271 3.78 14.41 10.52
N VAL A 272 4.22 13.32 11.14
CA VAL A 272 4.88 13.34 12.46
C VAL A 272 6.21 14.10 12.40
N GLU A 273 7.05 13.84 11.38
CA GLU A 273 8.33 14.53 11.22
C GLU A 273 8.16 16.00 10.87
N ALA A 274 7.12 16.36 10.12
CA ALA A 274 6.75 17.74 9.84
C ALA A 274 6.40 18.48 11.14
N GLN A 275 5.49 17.93 11.94
CA GLN A 275 5.09 18.53 13.22
C GLN A 275 6.28 18.71 14.17
N LYS A 276 7.14 17.68 14.30
CA LYS A 276 8.35 17.75 15.14
C LYS A 276 9.32 18.86 14.73
N ARG A 277 9.33 19.24 13.45
CA ARG A 277 10.25 20.24 12.88
C ARG A 277 9.60 21.61 12.67
N GLY A 278 8.35 21.78 13.07
CA GLY A 278 7.61 23.02 12.80
C GLY A 278 7.36 23.28 11.31
N ILE A 279 7.40 22.23 10.48
CA ILE A 279 7.00 22.31 9.07
C ILE A 279 5.48 22.42 9.00
N GLN A 280 5.00 23.43 8.30
CA GLN A 280 3.58 23.74 8.19
C GLN A 280 2.99 23.34 6.84
N ARG A 281 3.84 23.11 5.82
CA ARG A 281 3.42 22.69 4.49
C ARG A 281 4.20 21.48 3.97
N LEU A 282 3.50 20.49 3.44
CA LEU A 282 4.08 19.34 2.75
C LEU A 282 3.71 19.36 1.27
N TYR A 283 4.73 19.33 0.42
CA TYR A 283 4.57 19.21 -1.02
C TYR A 283 4.84 17.78 -1.45
N PHE A 284 3.79 17.05 -1.79
CA PHE A 284 3.86 15.72 -2.38
C PHE A 284 4.23 15.85 -3.86
N ALA A 285 5.48 15.55 -4.19
CA ALA A 285 6.01 15.79 -5.53
C ALA A 285 5.40 14.81 -6.55
N ALA A 286 5.00 15.33 -7.70
CA ALA A 286 4.68 14.50 -8.85
C ALA A 286 5.94 13.77 -9.35
N ARG A 287 5.83 12.58 -9.94
CA ARG A 287 4.61 11.82 -10.19
C ARG A 287 4.15 11.01 -8.97
N ASP A 288 5.08 10.60 -8.12
CA ASP A 288 4.85 9.53 -7.15
C ASP A 288 4.16 10.01 -5.84
N GLY A 289 3.75 11.28 -5.78
CA GLY A 289 3.08 11.86 -4.62
C GLY A 289 1.55 11.77 -4.62
N GLN A 290 0.88 11.37 -5.72
CA GLN A 290 -0.57 11.55 -5.85
C GLN A 290 -1.37 10.75 -4.81
N ILE A 291 -1.05 9.46 -4.65
CA ILE A 291 -1.73 8.63 -3.64
C ILE A 291 -1.31 9.01 -2.22
N LEU A 292 -0.04 9.41 -2.03
CA LEU A 292 0.47 9.84 -0.73
C LEU A 292 -0.27 11.08 -0.23
N HIS A 293 -0.55 12.03 -1.13
CA HIS A 293 -1.34 13.23 -0.85
C HIS A 293 -2.77 12.88 -0.42
N LYS A 294 -3.44 11.95 -1.14
CA LYS A 294 -4.79 11.49 -0.79
C LYS A 294 -4.83 10.84 0.60
N ILE A 295 -3.84 10.00 0.93
CA ILE A 295 -3.70 9.39 2.26
C ILE A 295 -3.47 10.48 3.32
N ALA A 296 -2.63 11.48 3.04
CA ALA A 296 -2.35 12.57 3.97
C ALA A 296 -3.61 13.38 4.29
N GLN A 297 -4.46 13.64 3.30
CA GLN A 297 -5.74 14.31 3.51
C GLN A 297 -6.66 13.54 4.46
N VAL A 298 -6.74 12.21 4.33
CA VAL A 298 -7.51 11.35 5.25
C VAL A 298 -6.95 11.46 6.67
N ILE A 299 -5.63 11.31 6.84
CA ILE A 299 -4.98 11.37 8.15
C ILE A 299 -5.18 12.75 8.79
N CYS A 300 -4.94 13.84 8.05
CA CYS A 300 -5.12 15.20 8.57
C CYS A 300 -6.56 15.47 9.00
N ARG A 301 -7.54 15.00 8.20
CA ARG A 301 -8.96 15.18 8.51
C ARG A 301 -9.38 14.40 9.75
N ASN A 302 -8.97 13.13 9.86
CA ASN A 302 -9.48 12.23 10.89
C ASN A 302 -8.66 12.30 12.21
N TRP A 303 -7.36 12.60 12.14
CA TRP A 303 -6.48 12.73 13.31
C TRP A 303 -6.06 14.17 13.63
N GLY A 304 -6.54 15.15 12.87
CA GLY A 304 -6.44 16.56 13.23
C GLY A 304 -5.09 17.24 13.01
N PHE A 305 -4.18 16.65 12.20
CA PHE A 305 -2.92 17.30 11.82
C PHE A 305 -3.19 18.64 11.10
N LYS A 306 -2.54 19.71 11.55
CA LYS A 306 -2.65 21.06 10.99
C LYS A 306 -1.48 21.35 10.04
N ILE A 307 -1.39 20.53 8.99
CA ILE A 307 -0.34 20.64 7.95
C ILE A 307 -1.02 20.84 6.60
N ASP A 308 -0.63 21.91 5.90
CA ASP A 308 -1.06 22.20 4.53
C ASP A 308 -0.42 21.19 3.57
N CYS A 309 -1.22 20.24 3.09
CA CYS A 309 -0.77 19.17 2.20
C CYS A 309 -1.11 19.52 0.76
N ARG A 310 -0.10 19.75 -0.08
CA ARG A 310 -0.25 20.14 -1.50
C ARG A 310 0.37 19.10 -2.43
N TYR A 311 -0.24 18.91 -3.59
CA TYR A 311 0.34 18.12 -4.68
C TYR A 311 1.13 19.05 -5.61
N LEU A 312 2.45 18.88 -5.67
CA LEU A 312 3.33 19.77 -6.43
C LEU A 312 3.77 19.09 -7.72
N TYR A 313 3.40 19.66 -8.87
CA TYR A 313 3.89 19.16 -10.14
C TYR A 313 5.40 19.42 -10.24
N GLY A 314 6.15 18.35 -10.47
CA GLY A 314 7.60 18.36 -10.45
C GLY A 314 8.16 17.19 -11.23
N SER A 315 9.39 17.32 -11.71
CA SER A 315 10.15 16.21 -12.27
C SER A 315 11.61 16.59 -12.42
N ARG A 316 12.48 15.61 -12.69
CA ARG A 316 13.87 15.89 -13.06
C ARG A 316 13.94 16.77 -14.30
N GLN A 317 13.12 16.54 -15.32
CA GLN A 317 13.14 17.39 -16.52
C GLN A 317 12.65 18.82 -16.21
N ALA A 318 11.57 18.95 -15.45
CA ALA A 318 10.96 20.23 -15.13
C ALA A 318 11.79 21.09 -14.18
N TRP A 319 12.72 20.51 -13.41
CA TRP A 319 13.52 21.24 -12.43
C TRP A 319 15.02 21.24 -12.73
N HIS A 320 15.59 20.16 -13.25
CA HIS A 320 17.05 20.08 -13.50
C HIS A 320 17.49 20.98 -14.64
N MET A 321 16.79 20.92 -15.78
CA MET A 321 17.14 21.72 -16.93
C MET A 321 16.97 23.23 -16.64
N PRO A 322 15.88 23.69 -16.00
CA PRO A 322 15.78 25.10 -15.60
C PRO A 322 16.82 25.53 -14.56
N ALA A 323 17.35 24.61 -13.74
CA ALA A 323 18.44 24.90 -12.79
C ALA A 323 19.80 25.13 -13.49
N THR A 324 19.96 24.73 -14.75
CA THR A 324 21.22 24.82 -15.50
C THR A 324 21.60 26.27 -15.82
N GLN A 325 22.71 26.77 -15.25
CA GLN A 325 23.28 28.10 -15.56
C GLN A 325 24.47 28.05 -16.53
N GLY A 326 25.01 26.86 -16.79
CA GLY A 326 26.08 26.57 -17.75
C GLY A 326 26.18 25.07 -17.97
N ILE A 327 26.93 24.63 -18.98
CA ILE A 327 27.07 23.20 -19.27
C ILE A 327 28.42 22.69 -18.75
N SER A 328 28.42 22.08 -17.56
CA SER A 328 29.58 21.34 -17.03
C SER A 328 29.50 19.86 -17.44
N GLU A 329 30.51 19.09 -17.06
CA GLU A 329 30.53 17.64 -17.29
C GLU A 329 29.33 16.94 -16.62
N SER A 330 28.86 17.44 -15.48
CA SER A 330 27.72 16.86 -14.77
C SER A 330 26.38 17.08 -15.47
N GLU A 331 26.16 18.23 -16.11
CA GLU A 331 24.98 18.46 -16.95
C GLU A 331 25.03 17.61 -18.21
N PHE A 332 26.21 17.41 -18.81
CA PHE A 332 26.37 16.51 -19.95
C PHE A 332 26.06 15.06 -19.59
N ASP A 333 26.51 14.57 -18.43
CA ASP A 333 26.19 13.22 -17.95
C ASP A 333 24.67 13.02 -17.78
N TRP A 334 23.95 14.08 -17.41
CA TRP A 334 22.49 14.05 -17.34
C TRP A 334 21.83 14.09 -18.73
N ILE A 335 22.25 15.00 -19.61
CA ILE A 335 21.71 15.11 -20.98
C ILE A 335 21.91 13.78 -21.72
N LEU A 336 23.10 13.20 -21.59
CA LEU A 336 23.54 11.98 -22.25
C LEU A 336 23.29 10.72 -21.40
N LEU A 337 22.53 10.82 -20.31
CA LEU A 337 22.22 9.69 -19.45
C LEU A 337 21.66 8.55 -20.28
N GLN A 338 22.13 7.33 -20.00
CA GLN A 338 21.70 6.08 -20.67
C GLN A 338 22.15 5.91 -22.13
N THR A 339 22.93 6.84 -22.70
CA THR A 339 23.49 6.66 -24.05
C THR A 339 24.44 5.45 -24.13
N GLU A 340 25.08 5.05 -23.02
CA GLU A 340 25.96 3.87 -22.96
C GLU A 340 25.21 2.52 -22.92
N VAL A 341 23.90 2.53 -22.62
CA VAL A 341 23.08 1.31 -22.54
C VAL A 341 22.45 1.02 -23.90
N LEU A 342 23.10 0.17 -24.69
CA LEU A 342 22.68 -0.14 -26.07
C LEU A 342 21.30 -0.82 -26.19
N THR A 343 20.80 -1.40 -25.12
CA THR A 343 19.46 -2.03 -25.09
C THR A 343 18.32 -1.03 -24.95
N GLN A 344 18.60 0.25 -24.68
CA GLN A 344 17.59 1.30 -24.59
C GLN A 344 17.50 2.09 -25.89
N PHE A 345 16.27 2.45 -26.28
CA PHE A 345 16.05 3.32 -27.43
C PHE A 345 16.63 4.71 -27.15
N THR A 346 17.44 5.23 -28.07
CA THR A 346 17.99 6.59 -27.96
C THR A 346 18.05 7.18 -29.36
N SER A 347 17.32 8.27 -29.59
CA SER A 347 17.31 9.02 -30.84
C SER A 347 17.80 10.46 -30.63
N ILE A 348 18.17 11.16 -31.70
CA ILE A 348 18.51 12.60 -31.60
C ILE A 348 17.35 13.36 -30.97
N ARG A 349 16.12 13.12 -31.44
CA ARG A 349 14.92 13.77 -30.89
C ARG A 349 14.77 13.51 -29.39
N SER A 350 14.96 12.26 -28.93
CA SER A 350 14.84 11.95 -27.50
C SER A 350 15.86 12.69 -26.62
N ILE A 351 17.07 12.97 -27.13
CA ILE A 351 18.09 13.73 -26.38
C ILE A 351 17.79 15.23 -26.46
N CYS A 352 17.44 15.75 -27.64
CA CYS A 352 17.03 17.15 -27.81
C CYS A 352 15.81 17.50 -26.94
N ASP A 353 14.84 16.58 -26.83
CA ASP A 353 13.64 16.73 -25.99
C ASP A 353 13.97 16.90 -24.50
N ARG A 354 15.08 16.36 -24.01
CA ARG A 354 15.51 16.51 -22.60
C ARG A 354 15.89 17.96 -22.27
N VAL A 355 16.34 18.71 -23.27
CA VAL A 355 16.77 20.12 -23.17
C VAL A 355 15.84 21.08 -23.92
N HIS A 356 14.64 20.62 -24.31
CA HIS A 356 13.64 21.39 -25.03
C HIS A 356 14.14 22.02 -26.34
N ILE A 357 15.01 21.31 -27.06
CA ILE A 357 15.46 21.69 -28.40
C ILE A 357 14.70 20.84 -29.42
N LEU A 358 14.25 21.48 -30.51
CA LEU A 358 13.80 20.78 -31.70
C LEU A 358 15.02 20.46 -32.57
N PRO A 359 15.22 19.22 -33.07
CA PRO A 359 16.34 18.87 -33.94
C PRO A 359 16.54 19.84 -35.12
N GLU A 360 15.44 20.39 -35.63
CA GLU A 360 15.38 21.39 -36.70
C GLU A 360 16.18 22.67 -36.35
N GLN A 361 16.22 23.09 -35.08
CA GLN A 361 16.95 24.29 -34.63
C GLN A 361 18.47 24.11 -34.70
N ILE A 362 18.96 22.86 -34.69
CA ILE A 362 20.38 22.51 -34.73
C ILE A 362 20.71 21.66 -35.97
N GLN A 363 19.87 21.70 -37.01
CA GLN A 363 19.97 20.86 -38.20
C GLN A 363 21.33 20.97 -38.91
N ASP A 364 21.89 22.18 -38.98
CA ASP A 364 23.22 22.44 -39.55
C ASP A 364 24.31 21.71 -38.77
N VAL A 365 24.27 21.76 -37.43
CA VAL A 365 25.18 21.01 -36.56
C VAL A 365 25.00 19.52 -36.77
N LEU A 366 23.77 19.02 -36.70
CA LEU A 366 23.46 17.60 -36.89
C LEU A 366 23.94 17.09 -38.26
N SER A 367 23.77 17.88 -39.32
CA SER A 367 24.21 17.53 -40.68
C SER A 367 25.74 17.42 -40.77
N ARG A 368 26.50 18.32 -40.12
CA ARG A 368 27.98 18.25 -40.07
C ARG A 368 28.48 16.96 -39.41
N TYR A 369 27.76 16.45 -38.42
CA TYR A 369 28.07 15.21 -37.73
C TYR A 369 27.44 13.95 -38.38
N GLY A 370 26.82 14.08 -39.56
CA GLY A 370 26.28 12.93 -40.30
C GLY A 370 24.90 12.45 -39.86
N PHE A 371 24.10 13.33 -39.23
CA PHE A 371 22.72 13.08 -38.79
C PHE A 371 21.69 13.82 -39.65
N PRO A 372 21.39 13.35 -40.88
CA PRO A 372 20.31 13.91 -41.69
C PRO A 372 18.95 13.68 -41.01
N ALA A 373 17.93 14.45 -41.40
CA ALA A 373 16.58 14.43 -40.77
C ALA A 373 16.00 13.01 -40.57
N LYS A 374 16.18 12.12 -41.55
CA LYS A 374 15.75 10.71 -41.47
C LYS A 374 16.34 9.90 -40.31
N LYS A 375 17.41 10.39 -39.67
CA LYS A 375 18.05 9.76 -38.51
C LYS A 375 17.62 10.33 -37.16
N TRP A 376 16.79 11.38 -37.13
CA TRP A 376 16.48 12.03 -35.86
C TRP A 376 15.59 11.21 -34.94
N ASP A 377 14.80 10.32 -35.53
CA ASP A 377 13.79 9.50 -34.86
C ASP A 377 14.13 8.01 -34.81
N VAL A 378 15.35 7.63 -35.22
CA VAL A 378 15.81 6.23 -35.22
C VAL A 378 16.70 5.95 -34.01
N ASN A 379 16.77 4.68 -33.61
CA ASN A 379 17.68 4.26 -32.54
C ASN A 379 19.14 4.40 -33.00
N LEU A 380 19.92 5.17 -32.27
CA LEU A 380 21.31 5.46 -32.56
C LEU A 380 22.21 4.26 -32.25
N GLN A 381 23.16 3.99 -33.15
CA GLN A 381 24.20 2.99 -32.96
C GLN A 381 25.27 3.47 -31.97
N GLN A 382 26.06 2.55 -31.41
CA GLN A 382 27.07 2.88 -30.40
C GLN A 382 28.05 3.97 -30.84
N HIS A 383 28.52 3.93 -32.09
CA HIS A 383 29.44 4.94 -32.61
C HIS A 383 28.76 6.31 -32.78
N GLU A 384 27.49 6.32 -33.17
CA GLU A 384 26.68 7.55 -33.30
C GLU A 384 26.41 8.19 -31.93
N ARG A 385 26.14 7.37 -30.91
CA ARG A 385 25.93 7.86 -29.53
C ARG A 385 27.18 8.56 -28.97
N LYS A 386 28.38 8.13 -29.35
CA LYS A 386 29.64 8.80 -28.95
C LYS A 386 29.77 10.21 -29.55
N LEU A 387 29.14 10.48 -30.69
CA LEU A 387 29.13 11.81 -31.32
C LEU A 387 28.20 12.79 -30.60
N LEU A 388 27.23 12.31 -29.81
CA LEU A 388 26.30 13.17 -29.08
C LEU A 388 27.03 14.14 -28.14
N LYS A 389 28.08 13.69 -27.43
CA LYS A 389 28.86 14.60 -26.57
C LYS A 389 29.44 15.76 -27.38
N GLN A 390 29.98 15.49 -28.57
CA GLN A 390 30.55 16.52 -29.44
C GLN A 390 29.47 17.48 -29.95
N ILE A 391 28.33 16.95 -30.40
CA ILE A 391 27.19 17.77 -30.87
C ILE A 391 26.69 18.70 -29.77
N PHE A 392 26.49 18.20 -28.56
CA PHE A 392 25.93 18.98 -27.46
C PHE A 392 26.96 19.91 -26.81
N THR A 393 28.27 19.76 -27.11
CA THR A 393 29.33 20.72 -26.74
C THR A 393 29.53 21.85 -27.74
N GLU A 394 28.93 21.78 -28.93
CA GLU A 394 29.03 22.85 -29.92
C GLU A 394 28.45 24.16 -29.36
N LYS A 395 29.16 25.26 -29.58
CA LYS A 395 28.82 26.59 -29.01
C LYS A 395 27.35 26.95 -29.27
N LYS A 396 26.91 26.78 -30.52
CA LYS A 396 25.51 27.04 -30.93
C LYS A 396 24.49 26.24 -30.13
N VAL A 397 24.79 24.96 -29.85
CA VAL A 397 23.89 24.06 -29.13
C VAL A 397 23.88 24.43 -27.64
N THR A 398 25.05 24.64 -27.05
CA THR A 398 25.21 25.09 -25.65
C THR A 398 24.47 26.41 -25.39
N GLU A 399 24.62 27.41 -26.27
CA GLU A 399 23.92 28.70 -26.16
C GLU A 399 22.39 28.52 -26.20
N LEU A 400 21.90 27.64 -27.07
CA LEU A 400 20.47 27.32 -27.15
C LEU A 400 19.96 26.61 -25.89
N ILE A 401 20.73 25.68 -25.33
CA ILE A 401 20.37 25.00 -24.06
C ILE A 401 20.26 26.03 -22.93
N ILE A 402 21.24 26.93 -22.80
CA ILE A 402 21.25 27.95 -21.74
C ILE A 402 20.08 28.93 -21.92
N ALA A 403 19.80 29.36 -23.14
CA ALA A 403 18.67 30.24 -23.45
C ALA A 403 17.33 29.56 -23.09
N ASN A 404 17.15 28.30 -23.47
CA ASN A 404 15.97 27.53 -23.10
C ASN A 404 15.87 27.33 -21.57
N ALA A 405 16.99 27.03 -20.90
CA ALA A 405 17.01 26.87 -19.45
C ALA A 405 16.55 28.14 -18.73
N ALA A 406 17.02 29.32 -19.17
CA ALA A 406 16.55 30.61 -18.64
C ALA A 406 15.05 30.82 -18.87
N TYR A 407 14.56 30.54 -20.08
CA TYR A 407 13.14 30.68 -20.43
C TYR A 407 12.22 29.80 -19.54
N TYR A 408 12.55 28.52 -19.39
CA TYR A 408 11.74 27.62 -18.56
C TYR A 408 11.94 27.83 -17.05
N ARG A 409 13.07 28.41 -16.63
CA ARG A 409 13.32 28.80 -15.24
C ARG A 409 12.34 29.85 -14.76
N GLU A 410 12.11 30.91 -15.54
CA GLU A 410 11.15 31.94 -15.19
C GLU A 410 9.75 31.34 -14.92
N LYS A 411 9.32 30.41 -15.78
CA LYS A 411 8.03 29.74 -15.65
C LYS A 411 7.96 28.78 -14.46
N ALA A 412 9.04 28.05 -14.19
CA ALA A 412 9.13 27.18 -13.02
C ALA A 412 9.06 27.98 -11.71
N ILE A 413 9.77 29.10 -11.63
CA ILE A 413 9.74 30.02 -10.47
C ILE A 413 8.34 30.64 -10.33
N GLY A 414 7.72 31.05 -11.43
CA GLY A 414 6.34 31.55 -11.42
C GLY A 414 5.34 30.53 -10.87
N TYR A 415 5.47 29.26 -11.30
CA TYR A 415 4.69 28.15 -10.73
C TYR A 415 4.97 27.95 -9.24
N PHE A 416 6.23 28.00 -8.82
CA PHE A 416 6.59 27.87 -7.41
C PHE A 416 5.93 28.95 -6.55
N HIS A 417 6.00 30.22 -6.96
CA HIS A 417 5.31 31.30 -6.26
C HIS A 417 3.79 31.11 -6.22
N GLN A 418 3.18 30.67 -7.33
CA GLN A 418 1.75 30.36 -7.39
C GLN A 418 1.36 29.28 -6.35
N GLU A 419 2.19 28.25 -6.20
CA GLU A 419 1.98 27.17 -5.23
C GLU A 419 2.39 27.56 -3.81
N GLY A 420 2.79 28.81 -3.57
CA GLY A 420 3.15 29.37 -2.27
C GLY A 420 4.59 29.10 -1.84
N ILE A 421 5.48 28.66 -2.72
CA ILE A 421 6.90 28.56 -2.38
C ILE A 421 7.52 29.96 -2.35
N GLY A 422 8.23 30.27 -1.27
CA GLY A 422 8.81 31.59 -1.03
C GLY A 422 7.91 32.56 -0.24
N ASP A 423 6.74 32.12 0.24
CA ASP A 423 5.84 32.92 1.10
C ASP A 423 6.27 32.97 2.59
N GLY A 424 7.40 32.35 2.93
CA GLY A 424 7.92 32.26 4.31
C GLY A 424 7.33 31.12 5.13
N VAL A 425 6.38 30.33 4.63
CA VAL A 425 5.83 29.18 5.34
C VAL A 425 6.85 28.03 5.32
N PRO A 426 7.26 27.48 6.48
CA PRO A 426 8.19 26.35 6.53
C PRO A 426 7.59 25.12 5.83
N PHE A 427 8.33 24.56 4.88
CA PHE A 427 7.85 23.46 4.04
C PHE A 427 8.85 22.30 3.93
N ALA A 428 8.35 21.14 3.51
CA ALA A 428 9.17 20.02 3.05
C ALA A 428 8.62 19.38 1.77
N LEU A 429 9.52 18.80 0.98
CA LEU A 429 9.18 17.93 -0.14
C LEU A 429 8.96 16.49 0.35
N VAL A 430 7.99 15.81 -0.21
CA VAL A 430 7.75 14.37 -0.04
C VAL A 430 7.93 13.67 -1.38
N ASP A 431 8.81 12.68 -1.44
CA ASP A 431 9.18 11.93 -2.65
C ASP A 431 9.43 10.45 -2.28
N VAL A 432 9.40 9.52 -3.24
CA VAL A 432 9.72 8.12 -3.01
C VAL A 432 11.22 7.89 -2.76
N GLY A 433 12.11 8.57 -3.51
CA GLY A 433 13.55 8.28 -3.47
C GLY A 433 14.26 8.42 -4.83
N TRP A 434 15.48 7.92 -5.02
CA TRP A 434 16.33 7.16 -4.09
C TRP A 434 17.64 7.89 -3.76
N SER A 435 17.85 9.08 -4.33
CA SER A 435 19.14 9.78 -4.23
C SER A 435 19.07 11.27 -3.91
N GLY A 436 17.88 11.88 -3.87
CA GLY A 436 17.74 13.32 -3.65
C GLY A 436 18.05 14.23 -4.83
N LYS A 437 18.32 13.70 -6.03
CA LYS A 437 18.68 14.51 -7.22
C LYS A 437 17.57 15.49 -7.65
N THR A 438 16.31 15.09 -7.48
CA THR A 438 15.15 15.93 -7.78
C THR A 438 15.10 17.12 -6.82
N GLN A 439 15.23 16.88 -5.51
CA GLN A 439 15.37 17.96 -4.52
C GLN A 439 16.59 18.82 -4.77
N SER A 440 17.73 18.25 -5.17
CA SER A 440 18.93 19.02 -5.52
C SER A 440 18.66 20.04 -6.63
N SER A 441 17.93 19.63 -7.67
CA SER A 441 17.53 20.52 -8.76
C SER A 441 16.55 21.60 -8.28
N PHE A 442 15.61 21.22 -7.42
CA PHE A 442 14.65 22.13 -6.81
C PHE A 442 15.34 23.18 -5.93
N SER A 443 16.22 22.77 -5.01
CA SER A 443 16.99 23.68 -4.15
C SER A 443 17.80 24.68 -4.98
N ASN A 444 18.44 24.23 -6.07
CA ASN A 444 19.18 25.12 -6.97
C ASN A 444 18.26 26.18 -7.61
N LEU A 445 17.06 25.81 -8.04
CA LEU A 445 16.08 26.78 -8.56
C LEU A 445 15.67 27.80 -7.50
N LEU A 446 15.40 27.37 -6.27
CA LEU A 446 15.07 28.29 -5.18
C LEU A 446 16.23 29.25 -4.88
N ASN A 447 17.47 28.77 -4.93
CA ASN A 447 18.66 29.59 -4.71
C ASN A 447 18.83 30.64 -5.82
N ILE A 448 18.67 30.24 -7.09
CA ILE A 448 18.73 31.19 -8.23
C ILE A 448 17.61 32.24 -8.12
N ALA A 449 16.43 31.84 -7.65
CA ALA A 449 15.28 32.72 -7.45
C ALA A 449 15.38 33.62 -6.20
N GLY A 450 16.39 33.45 -5.35
CA GLY A 450 16.52 34.19 -4.09
C GLY A 450 15.48 33.84 -3.03
N ILE A 451 14.85 32.66 -3.13
CA ILE A 451 13.82 32.16 -2.19
C ILE A 451 14.22 30.85 -1.50
N TYR A 452 15.51 30.52 -1.53
CA TYR A 452 16.04 29.37 -0.80
C TYR A 452 15.93 29.62 0.72
N PRO A 453 15.34 28.69 1.50
CA PRO A 453 15.22 28.86 2.94
C PRO A 453 16.58 28.85 3.65
N GLU A 454 16.77 29.70 4.66
CA GLU A 454 18.00 29.70 5.48
C GLU A 454 18.28 28.35 6.15
N SER A 455 17.23 27.63 6.54
CA SER A 455 17.33 26.28 7.13
C SER A 455 17.58 25.16 6.11
N GLY A 456 17.62 25.50 4.83
CA GLY A 456 17.66 24.58 3.71
C GLY A 456 16.33 23.89 3.42
N VAL A 457 16.29 23.14 2.32
CA VAL A 457 15.09 22.39 1.93
C VAL A 457 15.05 21.07 2.70
N TYR A 458 13.92 20.81 3.35
CA TYR A 458 13.62 19.52 3.97
C TYR A 458 13.01 18.57 2.93
N GLY A 459 13.49 17.33 2.91
CA GLY A 459 12.96 16.26 2.06
C GLY A 459 12.69 14.99 2.85
N PHE A 460 11.50 14.45 2.69
CA PHE A 460 11.02 13.23 3.30
C PHE A 460 10.85 12.15 2.24
N TYR A 461 11.58 11.05 2.40
CA TYR A 461 11.71 9.99 1.41
C TYR A 461 11.23 8.65 1.94
N PHE A 462 10.63 7.84 1.09
CA PHE A 462 10.33 6.45 1.46
C PHE A 462 11.65 5.73 1.77
N ALA A 463 12.65 5.87 0.90
CA ALA A 463 13.99 5.34 1.14
C ALA A 463 15.08 6.09 0.33
N LEU A 464 16.32 6.00 0.82
CA LEU A 464 17.50 6.62 0.21
C LEU A 464 18.61 5.58 0.04
N GLU A 465 19.00 5.31 -1.21
CA GLU A 465 20.17 4.51 -1.56
C GLU A 465 21.44 5.36 -1.70
N ASN A 466 21.29 6.66 -1.91
CA ASN A 466 22.36 7.64 -1.98
C ASN A 466 21.86 9.00 -1.44
N ARG A 467 22.77 9.94 -1.15
CA ARG A 467 22.42 11.31 -0.75
C ARG A 467 23.16 12.32 -1.61
N VAL A 468 22.40 13.01 -2.45
CA VAL A 468 22.89 14.15 -3.24
C VAL A 468 22.29 15.42 -2.66
N LYS A 469 23.16 16.35 -2.26
CA LYS A 469 22.81 17.66 -1.73
C LYS A 469 23.64 18.74 -2.43
N PRO A 470 23.01 19.75 -3.04
CA PRO A 470 23.74 20.89 -3.59
C PRO A 470 24.23 21.83 -2.48
N PHE A 471 23.45 21.96 -1.41
CA PHE A 471 23.76 22.82 -0.26
C PHE A 471 23.88 21.99 1.01
N LYS A 472 24.76 22.42 1.92
CA LYS A 472 25.02 21.74 3.20
C LYS A 472 23.79 21.72 4.10
N ASP A 473 22.97 22.76 4.03
CA ASP A 473 21.80 22.93 4.90
C ASP A 473 20.62 22.05 4.50
N ASP A 474 20.55 21.60 3.24
CA ASP A 474 19.54 20.66 2.79
C ASP A 474 19.49 19.39 3.67
N LYS A 475 18.29 19.02 4.07
CA LYS A 475 18.03 17.85 4.93
C LYS A 475 17.22 16.82 4.16
N LEU A 476 17.69 15.59 4.16
CA LEU A 476 17.01 14.45 3.56
C LEU A 476 16.80 13.42 4.66
N PHE A 477 15.58 12.95 4.85
CA PHE A 477 15.24 11.94 5.85
C PHE A 477 14.57 10.77 5.13
N ALA A 478 14.89 9.55 5.55
CA ALA A 478 14.27 8.33 5.02
C ALA A 478 13.39 7.66 6.07
N TYR A 479 12.27 7.10 5.61
CA TYR A 479 11.33 6.35 6.43
C TYR A 479 11.71 4.88 6.60
N PHE A 480 11.94 4.18 5.49
CA PHE A 480 12.06 2.73 5.47
C PHE A 480 13.52 2.25 5.44
N TYR A 481 14.34 2.88 4.61
CA TYR A 481 15.76 2.54 4.49
C TYR A 481 16.61 3.78 4.20
N ASP A 482 17.73 3.89 4.91
CA ASP A 482 18.73 4.94 4.70
C ASP A 482 20.11 4.36 4.37
N VAL A 483 20.81 4.98 3.42
CA VAL A 483 22.16 4.57 2.99
C VAL A 483 23.19 4.62 4.13
N GLU A 484 22.98 5.50 5.10
CA GLU A 484 23.88 5.66 6.25
C GLU A 484 23.69 4.56 7.31
N GLU A 485 22.58 3.80 7.23
CA GLU A 485 22.37 2.63 8.09
C GLU A 485 23.23 1.44 7.64
N LYS A 486 23.60 0.58 8.60
CA LYS A 486 24.21 -0.71 8.25
C LYS A 486 23.27 -1.47 7.34
N ARG A 487 23.81 -2.10 6.28
CA ARG A 487 23.02 -2.91 5.33
C ARG A 487 22.12 -3.89 6.09
N SER A 488 20.83 -3.60 6.06
CA SER A 488 19.76 -4.38 6.70
C SER A 488 18.97 -5.15 5.65
N ASP A 489 18.01 -5.97 6.08
CA ASP A 489 17.11 -6.66 5.15
C ASP A 489 16.29 -5.69 4.29
N ARG A 490 16.00 -4.48 4.81
CA ARG A 490 15.27 -3.43 4.10
C ARG A 490 16.01 -2.97 2.85
N TYR A 491 17.34 -2.91 2.89
CA TYR A 491 18.17 -2.65 1.71
C TYR A 491 17.88 -3.63 0.57
N PHE A 492 17.69 -4.92 0.87
CA PHE A 492 17.39 -5.92 -0.16
C PHE A 492 15.98 -5.78 -0.74
N LEU A 493 15.02 -5.32 0.06
CA LEU A 493 13.66 -5.05 -0.40
C LEU A 493 13.61 -3.81 -1.29
N CYS A 494 14.35 -2.75 -0.94
CA CYS A 494 14.46 -1.51 -1.73
C CYS A 494 15.06 -1.71 -3.13
N LYS A 495 15.81 -2.80 -3.37
CA LYS A 495 16.29 -3.14 -4.72
C LYS A 495 15.17 -3.37 -5.72
N TYR A 496 13.96 -3.70 -5.25
CA TYR A 496 12.77 -3.77 -6.09
C TYR A 496 12.04 -2.41 -6.14
N ARG A 497 12.81 -1.34 -6.33
CA ARG A 497 12.33 0.06 -6.38
C ARG A 497 11.11 0.28 -7.27
N CYS A 498 11.06 -0.45 -8.38
CA CYS A 498 9.99 -0.39 -9.36
C CYS A 498 8.62 -0.79 -8.80
N LEU A 499 8.57 -1.61 -7.74
CA LEU A 499 7.34 -1.93 -7.05
C LEU A 499 6.84 -0.75 -6.23
N PHE A 500 7.74 -0.05 -5.52
CA PHE A 500 7.38 1.15 -4.76
C PHE A 500 6.98 2.31 -5.68
N GLU A 501 7.64 2.45 -6.83
CA GLU A 501 7.24 3.38 -7.89
C GLU A 501 5.88 3.01 -8.50
N LEU A 502 5.57 1.73 -8.68
CA LEU A 502 4.21 1.27 -9.07
C LEU A 502 3.18 1.67 -8.01
N PHE A 503 3.43 1.38 -6.74
CA PHE A 503 2.47 1.66 -5.66
C PHE A 503 2.11 3.15 -5.57
N MET A 504 3.04 4.00 -5.97
CA MET A 504 2.96 5.45 -5.85
C MET A 504 2.63 6.16 -7.17
N SER A 505 2.45 5.42 -8.27
CA SER A 505 2.20 5.98 -9.59
C SER A 505 0.97 6.91 -9.64
N ALA A 506 1.05 7.97 -10.44
CA ALA A 506 -0.09 8.85 -10.73
C ALA A 506 -0.79 8.48 -12.04
N ASP A 507 -2.01 9.00 -12.15
CA ASP A 507 -2.90 8.87 -13.31
C ASP A 507 -2.52 9.78 -14.49
N HIS A 508 -1.39 10.48 -14.42
CA HIS A 508 -0.86 11.33 -15.47
C HIS A 508 0.65 11.10 -15.70
N GLY A 509 1.16 11.60 -16.83
CA GLY A 509 2.58 11.54 -17.16
C GLY A 509 3.43 12.52 -16.34
N SER A 510 4.76 12.39 -16.41
CA SER A 510 5.68 13.33 -15.75
C SER A 510 5.52 14.76 -16.27
N THR A 511 5.74 15.74 -15.39
CA THR A 511 5.82 17.16 -15.76
C THR A 511 7.05 17.40 -16.65
N LYS A 512 6.86 17.98 -17.83
CA LYS A 512 7.97 18.37 -18.73
C LYS A 512 8.46 19.78 -18.39
N CYS A 513 7.54 20.73 -18.31
CA CYS A 513 7.79 22.13 -18.04
C CYS A 513 6.51 22.82 -17.54
N TYR A 514 6.50 24.15 -17.48
CA TYR A 514 5.33 24.96 -17.15
C TYR A 514 5.09 25.98 -18.27
N ASP A 515 3.83 26.36 -18.46
CA ASP A 515 3.44 27.45 -19.35
C ASP A 515 2.61 28.51 -18.60
N SER A 516 2.63 29.75 -19.06
CA SER A 516 1.84 30.84 -18.52
C SER A 516 0.61 31.10 -19.41
N HIS A 517 -0.57 30.87 -18.86
CA HIS A 517 -1.85 31.17 -19.51
C HIS A 517 -2.70 32.00 -18.57
N GLU A 518 -3.18 33.16 -19.03
CA GLU A 518 -4.09 34.03 -18.26
C GLU A 518 -3.58 34.35 -16.82
N ASN A 519 -2.29 34.71 -16.70
CA ASN A 519 -1.61 34.96 -15.41
C ASN A 519 -1.55 33.76 -14.44
N LYS A 520 -1.74 32.53 -14.94
CA LYS A 520 -1.52 31.29 -14.19
C LYS A 520 -0.43 30.47 -14.83
N TYR A 521 0.37 29.80 -14.00
CA TYR A 521 1.36 28.83 -14.43
C TYR A 521 0.76 27.42 -14.37
N ILE A 522 0.73 26.74 -15.51
CA ILE A 522 0.10 25.43 -15.67
C ILE A 522 1.20 24.41 -16.03
N PRO A 523 1.24 23.23 -15.37
CA PRO A 523 2.18 22.18 -15.71
C PRO A 523 1.86 21.58 -17.08
N ILE A 524 2.89 21.47 -17.94
CA ILE A 524 2.82 20.76 -19.21
C ILE A 524 3.28 19.33 -18.99
N LEU A 525 2.34 18.38 -19.07
CA LEU A 525 2.59 16.97 -18.80
C LEU A 525 2.99 16.21 -20.07
N ARG A 526 3.84 15.19 -19.93
CA ARG A 526 4.21 14.28 -21.05
C ARG A 526 2.97 13.62 -21.66
N ARG A 527 2.01 13.26 -20.81
CA ARG A 527 0.67 12.79 -21.18
C ARG A 527 -0.30 13.33 -20.13
N GLN A 528 -1.45 13.85 -20.57
CA GLN A 528 -2.50 14.33 -19.66
C GLN A 528 -3.06 13.19 -18.79
N LYS A 529 -3.10 11.98 -19.35
CA LYS A 529 -3.49 10.75 -18.64
C LYS A 529 -2.49 9.64 -18.90
N ASN A 530 -2.24 8.84 -17.86
CA ASN A 530 -1.50 7.60 -17.94
C ASN A 530 -2.49 6.45 -18.21
N GLU A 531 -3.00 6.40 -19.45
CA GLU A 531 -4.01 5.42 -19.87
C GLU A 531 -3.58 3.97 -19.59
N GLU A 532 -2.28 3.66 -19.70
CA GLU A 532 -1.74 2.32 -19.41
C GLU A 532 -1.90 1.95 -17.94
N ALA A 533 -1.52 2.83 -17.01
CA ALA A 533 -1.70 2.60 -15.58
C ALA A 533 -3.18 2.59 -15.17
N ILE A 534 -3.99 3.49 -15.76
CA ILE A 534 -5.44 3.55 -15.51
C ILE A 534 -6.10 2.25 -15.97
N ALA A 535 -5.80 1.79 -17.19
CA ALA A 535 -6.33 0.54 -17.74
C ALA A 535 -5.88 -0.68 -16.94
N TRP A 536 -4.63 -0.69 -16.44
CA TRP A 536 -4.14 -1.73 -15.54
C TRP A 536 -4.94 -1.79 -14.24
N GLY A 537 -5.42 -0.66 -13.72
CA GLY A 537 -6.23 -0.59 -12.50
C GLY A 537 -5.71 0.36 -11.44
N LEU A 538 -4.97 1.41 -11.82
CA LEU A 538 -4.39 2.37 -10.88
C LEU A 538 -5.43 2.97 -9.92
N HIS A 539 -6.61 3.36 -10.42
CA HIS A 539 -7.65 3.92 -9.56
C HIS A 539 -8.16 2.90 -8.53
N VAL A 540 -8.15 1.60 -8.85
CA VAL A 540 -8.52 0.54 -7.91
C VAL A 540 -7.51 0.47 -6.77
N LEU A 541 -6.22 0.55 -7.10
CA LEU A 541 -5.13 0.61 -6.11
C LEU A 541 -5.29 1.85 -5.22
N GLN A 542 -5.45 3.03 -5.82
CA GLN A 542 -5.57 4.28 -5.07
C GLN A 542 -6.81 4.29 -4.17
N ASN A 543 -7.96 3.81 -4.65
CA ASN A 543 -9.19 3.75 -3.87
C ASN A 543 -9.07 2.76 -2.71
N ALA A 544 -8.45 1.59 -2.91
CA ALA A 544 -8.21 0.63 -1.83
C ALA A 544 -7.27 1.20 -0.75
N ALA A 545 -6.26 2.00 -1.15
CA ALA A 545 -5.35 2.64 -0.20
C ALA A 545 -6.01 3.77 0.60
N VAL A 546 -6.89 4.56 -0.03
CA VAL A 546 -7.70 5.56 0.67
C VAL A 546 -8.68 4.88 1.63
N GLU A 547 -9.38 3.84 1.17
CA GLU A 547 -10.31 3.07 2.02
C GLU A 547 -9.61 2.49 3.25
N PHE A 548 -8.41 1.92 3.08
CA PHE A 548 -7.61 1.48 4.22
C PHE A 548 -7.30 2.61 5.21
N ALA A 549 -6.89 3.79 4.71
CA ALA A 549 -6.61 4.94 5.56
C ALA A 549 -7.85 5.39 6.35
N GLU A 550 -9.04 5.37 5.74
CA GLU A 550 -10.32 5.67 6.41
C GLU A 550 -10.61 4.65 7.51
N GLN A 551 -10.51 3.36 7.20
CA GLN A 551 -10.75 2.29 8.17
C GLN A 551 -9.77 2.35 9.34
N LEU A 552 -8.49 2.60 9.09
CA LEU A 552 -7.50 2.66 10.16
C LEU A 552 -7.71 3.89 11.05
N THR A 553 -7.88 5.08 10.45
CA THR A 553 -8.00 6.33 11.21
C THR A 553 -9.34 6.48 11.95
N THR A 554 -10.38 5.77 11.52
CA THR A 554 -11.67 5.69 12.23
C THR A 554 -11.60 4.81 13.48
N ASN A 555 -10.81 3.74 13.43
CA ASN A 555 -10.85 2.69 14.47
C ASN A 555 -9.62 2.71 15.40
N LEU A 556 -8.53 3.39 15.01
CA LEU A 556 -7.31 3.56 15.80
C LEU A 556 -7.01 5.05 15.98
N SER A 557 -6.62 5.46 17.18
CA SER A 557 -6.18 6.83 17.43
C SER A 557 -4.73 7.05 17.02
N ALA A 558 -4.35 8.31 16.78
CA ALA A 558 -2.97 8.67 16.46
C ALA A 558 -1.99 8.30 17.59
N GLN A 559 -2.41 8.42 18.85
CA GLN A 559 -1.57 8.12 20.02
C GLN A 559 -1.24 6.63 20.14
N GLU A 560 -2.12 5.76 19.64
CA GLU A 560 -1.93 4.30 19.63
C GLU A 560 -1.07 3.84 18.43
N CYS A 561 -0.73 4.77 17.53
CA CYS A 561 0.03 4.52 16.32
C CYS A 561 1.44 5.12 16.41
N THR A 562 2.47 4.29 16.42
CA THR A 562 3.87 4.75 16.40
C THR A 562 4.49 4.58 15.02
N THR A 563 5.35 5.51 14.63
CA THR A 563 6.10 5.42 13.36
C THR A 563 6.96 4.17 13.30
N ASN A 564 7.55 3.74 14.44
CA ASN A 564 8.40 2.55 14.51
C ASN A 564 7.60 1.27 14.23
N HIS A 565 6.43 1.10 14.84
CA HIS A 565 5.58 -0.07 14.57
C HIS A 565 5.15 -0.10 13.10
N LEU A 566 4.86 1.05 12.49
CA LEU A 566 4.51 1.14 11.08
C LEU A 566 5.68 0.79 10.14
N VAL A 567 6.92 1.20 10.48
CA VAL A 567 8.12 0.80 9.71
C VAL A 567 8.31 -0.71 9.77
N GLU A 568 8.17 -1.31 10.96
CA GLU A 568 8.28 -2.76 11.13
C GLU A 568 7.15 -3.52 10.41
N ALA A 569 5.91 -3.03 10.48
CA ALA A 569 4.80 -3.60 9.72
C ALA A 569 5.06 -3.51 8.21
N THR A 570 5.60 -2.38 7.74
CA THR A 570 6.04 -2.19 6.34
C THR A 570 7.08 -3.24 5.96
N GLU A 571 8.04 -3.53 6.84
CA GLU A 571 9.06 -4.54 6.60
C GLU A 571 8.46 -5.96 6.47
N ILE A 572 7.56 -6.34 7.39
CA ILE A 572 6.88 -7.64 7.36
C ILE A 572 6.09 -7.81 6.07
N LEU A 573 5.26 -6.83 5.74
CA LEU A 573 4.36 -6.90 4.58
C LEU A 573 5.13 -6.83 3.26
N SER A 574 6.15 -5.97 3.15
CA SER A 574 6.97 -5.85 1.94
C SER A 574 7.81 -7.08 1.72
N ARG A 575 8.35 -7.69 2.78
CA ARG A 575 9.05 -8.98 2.68
C ARG A 575 8.16 -10.06 2.10
N GLU A 576 6.94 -10.20 2.62
CA GLU A 576 6.01 -11.23 2.14
C GLU A 576 5.57 -10.97 0.70
N PHE A 577 5.16 -9.74 0.36
CA PHE A 577 4.74 -9.42 -1.00
C PHE A 577 5.90 -9.55 -2.00
N VAL A 578 7.04 -8.92 -1.73
CA VAL A 578 8.16 -8.85 -2.67
C VAL A 578 8.85 -10.20 -2.86
N LEU A 579 9.06 -10.98 -1.80
CA LEU A 579 9.83 -12.23 -1.86
C LEU A 579 8.95 -13.47 -2.06
N HIS A 580 7.69 -13.42 -1.64
CA HIS A 580 6.76 -14.54 -1.66
C HIS A 580 5.41 -14.14 -2.30
N PRO A 581 5.38 -13.56 -3.52
CA PRO A 581 4.11 -13.23 -4.16
C PRO A 581 3.32 -14.50 -4.49
N SER A 582 2.01 -14.43 -4.35
CA SER A 582 1.12 -15.47 -4.88
C SER A 582 1.17 -15.46 -6.42
N TYR A 583 0.74 -16.55 -7.05
CA TYR A 583 0.67 -16.60 -8.53
C TYR A 583 -0.19 -15.46 -9.09
N GLN A 584 -1.31 -15.14 -8.43
CA GLN A 584 -2.22 -14.09 -8.90
C GLN A 584 -1.61 -12.70 -8.76
N GLU A 585 -0.97 -12.41 -7.62
CA GLU A 585 -0.23 -11.15 -7.44
C GLU A 585 0.90 -11.00 -8.45
N ALA A 586 1.70 -12.06 -8.61
CA ALA A 586 2.79 -12.08 -9.56
C ALA A 586 2.30 -11.85 -11.00
N LYS A 587 1.16 -12.43 -11.38
CA LYS A 587 0.53 -12.22 -12.68
C LYS A 587 0.03 -10.78 -12.85
N VAL A 588 -0.69 -10.24 -11.86
CA VAL A 588 -1.35 -8.94 -11.94
C VAL A 588 -0.36 -7.79 -11.81
N PHE A 589 0.39 -7.74 -10.71
CA PHE A 589 1.40 -6.70 -10.47
C PHE A 589 2.62 -6.85 -11.38
N GLY A 590 2.97 -8.09 -11.73
CA GLY A 590 4.05 -8.34 -12.68
C GLY A 590 3.76 -7.89 -14.11
N SER A 591 2.49 -7.71 -14.49
CA SER A 591 2.08 -7.22 -15.82
C SER A 591 2.09 -5.70 -15.95
N PHE A 592 2.30 -4.96 -14.85
CA PHE A 592 2.40 -3.50 -14.92
C PHE A 592 3.60 -3.09 -15.76
N LEU A 593 3.38 -2.12 -16.65
CA LEU A 593 4.37 -1.64 -17.59
C LEU A 593 5.17 -0.50 -16.96
N ILE A 594 6.50 -0.63 -16.98
CA ILE A 594 7.42 0.42 -16.55
C ILE A 594 8.36 0.82 -17.66
N SER A 595 8.78 2.09 -17.64
CA SER A 595 9.86 2.60 -18.48
C SER A 595 11.12 2.82 -17.65
N GLY A 596 12.24 2.28 -18.11
CA GLY A 596 13.56 2.57 -17.55
C GLY A 596 14.17 3.89 -18.06
N ASP A 597 13.57 4.51 -19.08
CA ASP A 597 14.03 5.77 -19.69
C ASP A 597 13.20 6.96 -19.19
N ILE A 598 13.90 8.08 -18.95
CA ILE A 598 13.34 9.39 -18.58
C ILE A 598 12.30 9.84 -19.61
N THR A 599 12.46 9.45 -20.87
CA THR A 599 11.55 9.84 -21.95
C THR A 599 10.32 8.94 -22.12
N GLU A 600 10.20 7.85 -21.36
CA GLU A 600 9.06 6.93 -21.41
C GLU A 600 8.76 6.36 -22.81
N ASN A 601 9.81 6.10 -23.59
CA ASN A 601 9.70 5.62 -24.97
C ASN A 601 9.76 4.09 -25.11
N SER A 602 10.09 3.35 -24.05
CA SER A 602 10.16 1.88 -24.05
C SER A 602 9.60 1.32 -22.76
N PHE A 603 8.62 0.42 -22.87
CA PHE A 603 7.94 -0.20 -21.73
C PHE A 603 8.23 -1.69 -21.65
N TYR A 604 8.32 -2.21 -20.41
CA TYR A 604 8.45 -3.63 -20.14
C TYR A 604 7.65 -4.02 -18.89
N GLU A 605 7.20 -5.26 -18.84
CA GLU A 605 6.52 -5.83 -17.68
C GLU A 605 7.47 -5.90 -16.47
N LEU A 606 6.97 -5.60 -15.27
CA LEU A 606 7.75 -5.72 -14.03
C LEU A 606 8.30 -7.12 -13.78
N ALA A 607 7.51 -8.16 -14.08
CA ALA A 607 7.91 -9.55 -13.85
C ALA A 607 7.83 -10.35 -15.16
N PRO A 608 8.78 -10.18 -16.09
CA PRO A 608 8.68 -10.81 -17.40
C PRO A 608 8.63 -12.34 -17.30
N ILE A 609 8.04 -13.00 -18.28
CA ILE A 609 8.04 -14.47 -18.37
C ILE A 609 9.38 -14.90 -18.97
N TYR A 610 10.19 -15.62 -18.19
CA TYR A 610 11.54 -16.01 -18.60
C TYR A 610 11.48 -17.19 -19.57
N SER A 611 12.08 -17.01 -20.76
CA SER A 611 12.33 -18.13 -21.66
C SER A 611 13.45 -19.03 -21.10
N LEU A 612 13.62 -20.24 -21.66
CA LEU A 612 14.75 -21.12 -21.29
C LEU A 612 16.12 -20.44 -21.51
N VAL A 613 16.23 -19.59 -22.54
CA VAL A 613 17.44 -18.82 -22.82
C VAL A 613 17.69 -17.77 -21.73
N ASP A 614 16.63 -17.11 -21.24
CA ASP A 614 16.75 -16.13 -20.17
C ASP A 614 17.16 -16.77 -18.85
N TRP A 615 16.61 -17.96 -18.54
CA TRP A 615 17.06 -18.76 -17.40
C TRP A 615 18.54 -19.13 -17.50
N TRP A 616 18.98 -19.59 -18.67
CA TRP A 616 20.39 -19.92 -18.87
C TRP A 616 21.30 -18.68 -18.76
N ARG A 617 20.91 -17.55 -19.35
CA ARG A 617 21.62 -16.27 -19.20
C ARG A 617 21.68 -15.82 -17.75
N LEU A 618 20.61 -15.99 -16.98
CA LEU A 618 20.59 -15.66 -15.56
C LEU A 618 21.58 -16.53 -14.77
N LEU A 619 21.64 -17.83 -15.06
CA LEU A 619 22.60 -18.74 -14.42
C LEU A 619 24.05 -18.40 -14.79
N VAL A 620 24.30 -18.08 -16.07
CA VAL A 620 25.65 -17.87 -16.61
C VAL A 620 26.18 -16.46 -16.36
N SER A 621 25.34 -15.43 -16.29
CA SER A 621 25.78 -14.04 -16.21
C SER A 621 25.15 -13.24 -15.06
N SER A 622 24.19 -13.82 -14.33
CA SER A 622 23.36 -13.10 -13.34
C SER A 622 22.59 -11.90 -13.90
N LYS A 623 22.50 -11.76 -15.23
CA LYS A 623 21.75 -10.70 -15.89
C LYS A 623 20.29 -11.11 -16.04
N HIS A 624 19.42 -10.20 -15.63
CA HIS A 624 17.98 -10.27 -15.88
C HIS A 624 17.67 -9.69 -17.28
N PRO A 625 16.47 -9.95 -17.85
CA PRO A 625 16.06 -9.36 -19.12
C PRO A 625 16.12 -7.83 -19.13
N HIS A 626 15.84 -7.20 -17.99
CA HIS A 626 16.03 -5.78 -17.72
C HIS A 626 16.47 -5.55 -16.26
N VAL A 627 16.97 -4.35 -15.98
CA VAL A 627 17.61 -4.00 -14.70
C VAL A 627 16.65 -4.12 -13.50
N ASP A 628 15.39 -3.74 -13.70
CA ASP A 628 14.38 -3.64 -12.63
C ASP A 628 13.41 -4.83 -12.58
N ALA A 629 13.84 -6.02 -12.97
CA ALA A 629 12.96 -7.20 -13.00
C ALA A 629 12.61 -7.69 -11.58
N TRP A 630 11.30 -7.78 -11.29
CA TRP A 630 10.78 -8.43 -10.10
C TRP A 630 10.92 -9.96 -10.23
N PHE A 631 12.13 -10.43 -9.94
CA PHE A 631 12.51 -11.82 -10.13
C PHE A 631 11.66 -12.82 -9.35
N PRO A 632 11.34 -12.65 -8.05
CA PRO A 632 10.44 -13.54 -7.32
C PRO A 632 9.09 -13.75 -8.00
N ALA A 633 8.45 -12.70 -8.50
CA ALA A 633 7.21 -12.83 -9.27
C ALA A 633 7.42 -13.50 -10.63
N SER A 634 8.55 -13.24 -11.30
CA SER A 634 8.89 -13.92 -12.56
C SER A 634 9.01 -15.43 -12.34
N VAL A 635 9.57 -15.86 -11.20
CA VAL A 635 9.62 -17.27 -10.79
C VAL A 635 8.21 -17.80 -10.45
N ALA A 636 7.40 -17.03 -9.73
CA ALA A 636 6.03 -17.41 -9.38
C ALA A 636 5.12 -17.54 -10.61
N ARG A 637 5.37 -16.76 -11.67
CA ARG A 637 4.68 -16.85 -12.98
C ARG A 637 5.17 -18.02 -13.83
N ALA A 638 6.37 -18.56 -13.56
CA ALA A 638 6.97 -19.62 -14.36
C ALA A 638 6.19 -20.94 -14.26
N ASN A 639 6.31 -21.80 -15.27
CA ASN A 639 5.77 -23.15 -15.23
C ASN A 639 6.32 -23.89 -13.97
N PRO A 640 5.48 -24.61 -13.20
CA PRO A 640 5.91 -25.31 -11.97
C PRO A 640 7.17 -26.18 -12.12
N ILE A 641 7.36 -26.81 -13.28
CA ILE A 641 8.55 -27.63 -13.57
C ILE A 641 9.81 -26.75 -13.67
N VAL A 642 9.72 -25.61 -14.35
CA VAL A 642 10.84 -24.67 -14.50
C VAL A 642 11.14 -23.95 -13.19
N GLY A 643 10.10 -23.55 -12.44
CA GLY A 643 10.23 -22.90 -11.14
C GLY A 643 10.83 -23.80 -10.06
N SER A 644 10.55 -25.11 -10.09
CA SER A 644 11.15 -26.08 -9.17
C SER A 644 12.60 -26.41 -9.50
N VAL A 645 12.97 -26.47 -10.79
CA VAL A 645 14.35 -26.72 -11.24
C VAL A 645 15.23 -25.47 -11.08
N PHE A 646 14.76 -24.27 -11.41
CA PHE A 646 15.56 -23.04 -11.44
C PHE A 646 15.15 -21.99 -10.39
N GLY A 647 14.44 -22.41 -9.34
CA GLY A 647 13.89 -21.50 -8.33
C GLY A 647 14.92 -20.63 -7.59
N VAL A 648 14.41 -19.63 -6.86
CA VAL A 648 15.21 -18.61 -6.14
C VAL A 648 16.32 -19.22 -5.27
N LYS A 649 16.04 -20.36 -4.61
CA LYS A 649 17.03 -21.09 -3.80
C LYS A 649 18.21 -21.63 -4.63
N MET A 650 17.96 -22.17 -5.81
CA MET A 650 19.02 -22.69 -6.68
C MET A 650 19.85 -21.56 -7.29
N VAL A 651 19.20 -20.48 -7.76
CA VAL A 651 19.91 -19.28 -8.28
C VAL A 651 20.78 -18.66 -7.19
N ASN A 652 20.28 -18.53 -5.96
CA ASN A 652 21.07 -18.01 -4.84
C ASN A 652 22.21 -18.95 -4.44
N LYS A 653 22.01 -20.27 -4.47
CA LYS A 653 23.07 -21.27 -4.22
C LYS A 653 24.17 -21.19 -5.28
N ILE A 654 23.83 -21.05 -6.56
CA ILE A 654 24.78 -20.89 -7.67
C ILE A 654 25.52 -19.54 -7.57
N ARG A 655 24.82 -18.46 -7.19
CA ARG A 655 25.44 -17.15 -6.91
C ARG A 655 26.42 -17.21 -5.73
N GLN A 656 26.09 -17.91 -4.65
CA GLN A 656 27.00 -18.12 -3.52
C GLN A 656 28.23 -18.94 -3.91
N ILE A 657 28.04 -20.01 -4.70
CA ILE A 657 29.13 -20.82 -5.26
C ILE A 657 30.04 -19.93 -6.12
N ARG A 658 29.49 -19.14 -7.05
CA ARG A 658 30.29 -18.23 -7.90
C ARG A 658 31.04 -17.17 -7.12
N ARG A 659 30.44 -16.58 -6.07
CA ARG A 659 31.14 -15.65 -5.17
C ARG A 659 32.32 -16.31 -4.44
N LYS A 660 32.28 -17.62 -4.19
CA LYS A 660 33.41 -18.38 -3.64
C LYS A 660 34.51 -18.67 -4.69
N PHE A 661 34.15 -18.78 -5.97
CA PHE A 661 35.08 -19.11 -7.05
C PHE A 661 35.67 -17.88 -7.79
N ILE A 662 35.05 -16.71 -7.68
CA ILE A 662 35.55 -15.45 -8.24
C ILE A 662 36.24 -14.65 -7.12
N LYS A 663 37.55 -14.85 -6.92
CA LYS A 663 38.39 -13.90 -6.16
C LYS A 663 38.34 -12.54 -6.89
N PRO A 664 38.32 -11.40 -6.18
CA PRO A 664 38.46 -10.10 -6.83
C PRO A 664 39.86 -10.02 -7.45
N LYS A 665 39.94 -9.80 -8.77
CA LYS A 665 41.17 -9.27 -9.38
C LYS A 665 41.32 -7.84 -8.88
N VAL A 666 42.15 -7.66 -7.86
CA VAL A 666 42.73 -6.35 -7.53
C VAL A 666 43.66 -6.00 -8.70
N THR A 667 43.26 -5.06 -9.55
CA THR A 667 44.17 -4.39 -10.46
C THR A 667 44.83 -3.23 -9.71
N HIS A 668 46.06 -3.47 -9.24
CA HIS A 668 47.02 -2.43 -8.93
C HIS A 668 47.54 -1.82 -10.24
N ALA A 669 47.38 -0.50 -10.40
CA ALA A 669 48.26 0.43 -11.12
C ALA A 669 47.62 1.83 -11.01
N THR A 670 48.26 2.93 -10.58
CA THR A 670 49.60 3.21 -10.05
C THR A 670 49.50 4.60 -9.42
N ALA A 671 50.16 4.79 -8.28
CA ALA A 671 50.34 6.07 -7.60
C ALA A 671 51.33 6.99 -8.33
N LYS A 672 51.13 8.31 -8.21
CA LYS A 672 52.12 9.43 -8.21
C LYS A 672 51.33 10.77 -8.39
N VAL A 673 51.57 11.90 -7.72
CA VAL A 673 52.75 12.48 -7.05
C VAL A 673 52.29 13.55 -6.02
N SER A 674 53.10 13.73 -4.96
CA SER A 674 53.53 14.98 -4.30
C SER A 674 52.54 15.87 -3.54
N GLN A 675 52.71 15.91 -2.22
CA GLN A 675 52.77 17.18 -1.46
C GLN A 675 54.11 17.89 -1.76
N PRO A 676 54.17 19.22 -1.56
CA PRO A 676 55.18 19.72 -0.62
C PRO A 676 54.65 20.81 0.32
N THR A 677 55.21 20.78 1.54
CA THR A 677 55.43 21.85 2.55
C THR A 677 54.43 22.98 2.69
#